data_AF-C5PCE4-F1
#
_entry.id   AF-C5PCE4-F1
#
_cell.length_a   1.000
_cell.length_b   1.000
_cell.length_c   1.000
_cell.angle_alpha   90.00
_cell.angle_beta   90.00
_cell.angle_gamma   90.00
#
_symmetry.space_group_name_H-M   'P 1'
#
loop_
_entity.id
_entity.type
_entity.pdbx_description
1 polymer ?
#
loop_
_entity_poly.entity_id
_entity_poly.type
_entity_poly.pdbx_seq_one_letter_code
_entity_poly.pdbx_strand_id
1 'polypeptide(L)'
;MDPQNLHPHRRSSPGRPLYQLSDDPYQQYGHIPMPSADRLLDQPTYSVDNIQNSYGHNETFEEHNPYRPSPGPPRDYTLSPEAHHDSYYNPPYQPTPSTVDTYDLTNYPQQYHDDHAPILQSDSPFGETPHSETGGYNDGSVATLPTPSPAPIRRWKTVKEVQLFNGNLVLDCPIPPRLLSQVNHAAPPERDEFTHMRYSAATCDPADFYNERFTLRQRLFAKPRHTELFIVVTMYNEDDFLFARTMIGVFKNIDYMCSRTNSKTWGKEAWKKIVVCVVSDGRAKINPRTRAVLAGLGVYQDGIAKQQVNGKDVTAHIYEYTTQMGMELKGNQVLLKPRRGMPVQMLFCLKEKNQKKINSHRWFFQAFGRVLDPNICVLIDAGTKPGKDSIYHLWRAFDLEPMCGGACGEIKVMLDHGKKLINPLVATQNFEYKMSNILDKPLESAFGFISVLPGAFSAYRYVALQNDKNGQGPLEKYFAGEKMHGANAGIFTANMYLAEDRILCFELVSKRNCRWILQYVKSANGETDVPDRMAEFILQRRRWLNGSFFAAVYAITHFYQIWRSDHSASRKFMLLIEFIYQTINMLFAWFAIGNFFLVFRILTTSLGTKDLLGQVGNVLGVVFEWLYLATLVTCFVLALGNRPQGSNKLYMTMTCFWVIIMIYLTFAAIYVTVRSIQHEVADGSFSFSAIFSNLQFFSMIVSLMSTYVLWLVASILFFDPWHMFTSFLQYILLTPTYINVLNIYAFCNTHDITWGTKGDDKPEKLPSANLKPGGKVDVEIPQDDGDLNAQYDAELQKFASKPPKEVRKTTEEEKQEDYYKGFRSSVVLVWIFCNFALGALVLNAVGLERIDVNESTETQRSAIYMAVVLWSVAGLSLFRFIGAMWFLVVRMVSPYPNVDFHYDCTTDTGAI
;
A
#
# COMPACT_ATOMS: atom_id res chain seq x y z
N MET A 1 -73.07 -28.87 -28.87
CA MET A 1 -72.98 -30.34 -28.90
C MET A 1 -71.74 -30.74 -28.10
N ASP A 2 -71.98 -31.11 -26.84
CA ASP A 2 -71.18 -32.10 -26.09
C ASP A 2 -71.31 -33.47 -26.84
N PRO A 3 -70.50 -34.56 -26.66
CA PRO A 3 -69.90 -34.96 -25.38
C PRO A 3 -68.65 -35.90 -25.38
N GLN A 4 -68.26 -36.28 -24.14
CA GLN A 4 -67.61 -37.54 -23.68
C GLN A 4 -66.10 -37.58 -23.33
N ASN A 5 -65.83 -37.13 -22.10
CA ASN A 5 -65.05 -37.76 -21.02
C ASN A 5 -64.43 -39.15 -21.24
N LEU A 6 -63.17 -39.31 -20.78
CA LEU A 6 -62.73 -40.37 -19.85
C LEU A 6 -61.32 -40.07 -19.29
N HIS A 7 -61.24 -39.84 -17.97
CA HIS A 7 -60.00 -39.90 -17.15
C HIS A 7 -59.76 -41.37 -16.74
N PRO A 8 -58.49 -41.84 -16.51
CA PRO A 8 -57.88 -41.69 -15.17
C PRO A 8 -56.32 -41.58 -15.15
N HIS A 9 -55.80 -41.12 -14.00
CA HIS A 9 -54.39 -41.17 -13.55
C HIS A 9 -53.40 -40.13 -14.10
N ARG A 10 -53.38 -38.94 -13.48
CA ARG A 10 -52.20 -38.08 -13.41
C ARG A 10 -51.61 -38.16 -11.99
N ARG A 11 -50.40 -38.72 -11.86
CA ARG A 11 -49.60 -38.64 -10.64
C ARG A 11 -49.00 -37.24 -10.49
N SER A 12 -48.87 -36.87 -9.22
CA SER A 12 -48.48 -35.61 -8.62
C SER A 12 -47.06 -35.14 -8.97
N SER A 13 -46.94 -33.87 -9.37
CA SER A 13 -45.68 -33.09 -9.29
C SER A 13 -45.47 -32.58 -7.86
N PRO A 14 -44.29 -32.73 -7.25
CA PRO A 14 -43.95 -32.09 -5.98
C PRO A 14 -43.27 -30.73 -6.20
N GLY A 15 -43.67 -29.71 -5.44
CA GLY A 15 -42.82 -28.53 -5.20
C GLY A 15 -43.45 -27.14 -5.28
N ARG A 16 -44.60 -26.89 -4.64
CA ARG A 16 -45.00 -25.55 -4.18
C ARG A 16 -45.69 -25.66 -2.81
N PRO A 17 -45.26 -24.95 -1.76
CA PRO A 17 -45.97 -24.93 -0.49
C PRO A 17 -47.25 -24.10 -0.60
N LEU A 18 -48.35 -24.69 -0.13
CA LEU A 18 -49.67 -24.11 0.02
C LEU A 18 -49.68 -23.15 1.22
N TYR A 19 -50.04 -21.88 1.00
CA TYR A 19 -50.65 -21.03 2.03
C TYR A 19 -52.15 -20.96 1.75
N GLN A 20 -52.93 -21.34 2.75
CA GLN A 20 -54.38 -21.36 2.75
C GLN A 20 -54.86 -19.97 3.20
N LEU A 21 -55.42 -19.18 2.28
CA LEU A 21 -56.07 -17.91 2.59
C LEU A 21 -57.49 -18.20 3.09
N SER A 22 -57.79 -17.77 4.30
CA SER A 22 -59.15 -17.60 4.80
C SER A 22 -59.75 -16.33 4.20
N ASP A 23 -60.85 -16.46 3.46
CA ASP A 23 -61.65 -15.34 2.99
C ASP A 23 -62.39 -14.70 4.16
N ASP A 24 -62.01 -13.47 4.53
CA ASP A 24 -62.75 -12.61 5.45
C ASP A 24 -63.07 -11.29 4.71
N PRO A 25 -64.34 -10.98 4.37
CA PRO A 25 -64.66 -9.97 3.36
C PRO A 25 -64.74 -8.54 3.92
N TYR A 26 -63.94 -8.18 4.92
CA TYR A 26 -63.84 -6.80 5.43
C TYR A 26 -62.43 -6.43 5.90
N GLN A 27 -61.43 -6.41 5.00
CA GLN A 27 -60.22 -5.62 5.22
C GLN A 27 -59.76 -4.91 3.95
N GLN A 28 -59.73 -3.59 4.03
CA GLN A 28 -59.25 -2.69 3.00
C GLN A 28 -57.71 -2.78 2.97
N TYR A 29 -57.15 -3.51 2.01
CA TYR A 29 -55.69 -3.58 1.82
C TYR A 29 -55.15 -2.22 1.38
N GLY A 30 -54.50 -1.53 2.30
CA GLY A 30 -53.54 -0.48 1.97
C GLY A 30 -52.39 -1.07 1.15
N HIS A 31 -51.94 -0.32 0.15
CA HIS A 31 -50.74 -0.64 -0.64
C HIS A 31 -49.59 -1.04 0.28
N ILE A 32 -49.08 -2.27 0.17
CA ILE A 32 -47.80 -2.66 0.75
C ILE A 32 -46.73 -2.24 -0.28
N PRO A 33 -45.95 -1.17 -0.04
CA PRO A 33 -44.80 -0.90 -0.88
C PRO A 33 -43.79 -2.04 -0.70
N MET A 34 -43.33 -2.64 -1.80
CA MET A 34 -42.19 -3.56 -1.73
C MET A 34 -41.01 -2.81 -1.08
N PRO A 35 -40.31 -3.39 -0.08
CA PRO A 35 -39.19 -2.71 0.57
C PRO A 35 -38.14 -2.35 -0.47
N SER A 36 -37.67 -1.10 -0.46
CA SER A 36 -36.60 -0.67 -1.36
C SER A 36 -35.32 -1.48 -1.08
N ALA A 37 -34.61 -1.88 -2.14
CA ALA A 37 -33.39 -2.69 -2.05
C ALA A 37 -32.23 -2.00 -1.31
N ASP A 38 -32.38 -0.73 -0.95
CA ASP A 38 -31.37 0.11 -0.30
C ASP A 38 -31.60 0.27 1.23
N ARG A 39 -32.57 -0.45 1.83
CA ARG A 39 -32.74 -0.44 3.29
C ARG A 39 -31.65 -1.28 3.98
N LEU A 40 -31.07 -0.72 5.05
CA LEU A 40 -30.15 -1.44 5.95
C LEU A 40 -30.97 -2.40 6.83
N LEU A 41 -30.37 -3.52 7.23
CA LEU A 41 -30.90 -4.36 8.30
C LEU A 41 -30.99 -3.55 9.59
N ASP A 42 -32.01 -3.85 10.40
CA ASP A 42 -32.20 -3.24 11.72
C ASP A 42 -30.96 -3.49 12.57
N GLN A 43 -30.35 -2.41 13.03
CA GLN A 43 -29.17 -2.39 13.87
C GLN A 43 -29.52 -1.70 15.19
N PRO A 44 -28.79 -1.98 16.27
CA PRO A 44 -28.95 -1.24 17.51
C PRO A 44 -28.65 0.24 17.23
N THR A 45 -29.71 1.05 17.15
CA THR A 45 -29.65 2.49 16.92
C THR A 45 -30.05 3.22 18.18
N TYR A 46 -29.28 4.24 18.54
CA TYR A 46 -29.55 5.02 19.74
C TYR A 46 -30.13 6.39 19.34
N SER A 47 -31.37 6.65 19.71
CA SER A 47 -31.93 8.00 19.73
C SER A 47 -31.45 8.75 20.98
N VAL A 48 -31.37 10.07 20.87
CA VAL A 48 -31.04 10.97 21.98
C VAL A 48 -32.33 11.36 22.67
N ASP A 49 -32.57 10.90 23.90
CA ASP A 49 -33.64 11.47 24.71
C ASP A 49 -33.37 12.95 24.98
N ASN A 50 -34.41 13.79 24.85
CA ASN A 50 -34.46 15.26 24.97
C ASN A 50 -34.13 16.11 23.73
N ILE A 51 -34.40 15.62 22.52
CA ILE A 51 -34.62 16.49 21.35
C ILE A 51 -36.11 16.44 21.00
N GLN A 52 -36.81 17.58 20.93
CA GLN A 52 -38.17 17.62 20.37
C GLN A 52 -38.10 17.05 18.93
N ASN A 53 -38.81 15.93 18.70
CA ASN A 53 -38.77 15.03 17.52
C ASN A 53 -37.81 13.83 17.54
N SER A 54 -37.42 13.31 18.71
CA SER A 54 -36.59 12.08 18.85
C SER A 54 -37.35 10.86 19.42
N TYR A 55 -38.64 10.69 19.09
CA TYR A 55 -39.41 9.55 19.59
C TYR A 55 -39.11 8.24 18.82
N GLY A 56 -38.64 7.22 19.56
CA GLY A 56 -38.86 5.79 19.30
C GLY A 56 -38.06 5.14 18.18
N HIS A 57 -36.78 4.82 18.39
CA HIS A 57 -35.96 4.06 17.40
C HIS A 57 -35.17 2.87 17.97
N ASN A 58 -35.22 2.64 19.29
CA ASN A 58 -34.66 1.43 19.89
C ASN A 58 -35.72 0.30 19.97
N GLU A 59 -37.01 0.67 19.92
CA GLU A 59 -38.14 -0.24 20.15
C GLU A 59 -38.27 -1.30 19.05
N THR A 60 -38.05 -1.01 17.77
CA THR A 60 -38.20 -2.00 16.69
C THR A 60 -37.10 -3.06 16.69
N PHE A 61 -35.83 -2.70 16.92
CA PHE A 61 -34.75 -3.69 17.05
C PHE A 61 -34.91 -4.53 18.32
N GLU A 62 -35.28 -3.90 19.44
CA GLU A 62 -35.53 -4.59 20.72
C GLU A 62 -36.83 -5.44 20.68
N GLU A 63 -37.86 -5.04 19.93
CA GLU A 63 -39.08 -5.83 19.65
C GLU A 63 -38.76 -7.08 18.84
N HIS A 64 -37.90 -6.96 17.82
CA HIS A 64 -37.51 -8.10 16.98
C HIS A 64 -36.47 -9.00 17.66
N ASN A 65 -35.72 -8.51 18.67
CA ASN A 65 -34.68 -9.28 19.38
C ASN A 65 -34.79 -9.18 20.92
N PRO A 66 -35.90 -9.63 21.54
CA PRO A 66 -36.06 -9.57 22.99
C PRO A 66 -35.12 -10.54 23.71
N TYR A 67 -34.38 -10.03 24.71
CA TYR A 67 -33.48 -10.83 25.53
C TYR A 67 -34.27 -11.80 26.43
N ARG A 68 -34.26 -13.10 26.10
CA ARG A 68 -34.71 -14.16 27.02
C ARG A 68 -33.49 -14.75 27.73
N PRO A 69 -33.36 -14.63 29.06
CA PRO A 69 -32.39 -15.42 29.81
C PRO A 69 -32.83 -16.88 29.76
N SER A 70 -32.25 -17.69 28.87
CA SER A 70 -32.52 -19.12 28.81
C SER A 70 -31.43 -19.90 29.55
N PRO A 71 -31.75 -20.72 30.55
CA PRO A 71 -30.83 -21.67 31.13
C PRO A 71 -30.82 -22.94 30.26
N GLY A 72 -29.97 -22.97 29.22
CA GLY A 72 -29.77 -24.16 28.38
C GLY A 72 -28.92 -23.86 27.14
N PRO A 73 -28.20 -24.85 26.57
CA PRO A 73 -27.36 -24.62 25.40
C PRO A 73 -28.25 -24.31 24.18
N PRO A 74 -27.90 -23.30 23.36
CA PRO A 74 -28.74 -22.90 22.22
C PRO A 74 -28.73 -24.00 21.15
N ARG A 75 -29.91 -24.48 20.75
CA ARG A 75 -30.09 -25.19 19.48
C ARG A 75 -30.46 -24.18 18.41
N ASP A 76 -29.45 -23.58 17.79
CA ASP A 76 -29.64 -22.81 16.56
C ASP A 76 -29.60 -23.76 15.36
N TYR A 77 -30.72 -23.85 14.65
CA TYR A 77 -30.72 -24.36 13.27
C TYR A 77 -30.01 -23.32 12.39
N THR A 78 -28.70 -23.47 12.22
CA THR A 78 -27.94 -22.77 11.20
C THR A 78 -27.58 -23.75 10.09
N LEU A 79 -28.10 -23.46 8.88
CA LEU A 79 -27.59 -24.04 7.64
C LEU A 79 -26.14 -23.59 7.47
N SER A 80 -25.19 -24.48 7.73
CA SER A 80 -23.79 -24.31 7.35
C SER A 80 -23.67 -24.33 5.82
N PRO A 81 -23.17 -23.27 5.17
CA PRO A 81 -22.90 -23.27 3.74
C PRO A 81 -21.84 -24.30 3.32
N GLU A 82 -21.03 -24.82 4.26
CA GLU A 82 -20.10 -25.92 4.00
C GLU A 82 -20.80 -27.26 3.69
N ALA A 83 -22.05 -27.46 4.13
CA ALA A 83 -22.77 -28.74 3.94
C ALA A 83 -23.16 -29.05 2.49
N HIS A 84 -22.93 -28.13 1.55
CA HIS A 84 -23.13 -28.37 0.11
C HIS A 84 -21.85 -28.72 -0.65
N HIS A 85 -20.68 -28.84 0.00
CA HIS A 85 -19.45 -29.24 -0.68
C HIS A 85 -19.19 -30.77 -0.69
N ASP A 86 -19.94 -31.55 0.11
CA ASP A 86 -19.59 -32.96 0.41
C ASP A 86 -20.39 -34.02 -0.37
N SER A 87 -20.96 -33.70 -1.54
CA SER A 87 -21.79 -34.65 -2.30
C SER A 87 -21.03 -35.76 -3.07
N TYR A 88 -19.77 -36.05 -2.75
CA TYR A 88 -18.99 -37.13 -3.37
C TYR A 88 -18.22 -38.01 -2.40
N TYR A 89 -18.81 -38.37 -1.25
CA TYR A 89 -18.22 -39.40 -0.40
C TYR A 89 -19.26 -40.29 0.29
N ASN A 90 -19.19 -41.59 0.02
CA ASN A 90 -19.91 -42.62 0.77
C ASN A 90 -19.07 -43.04 2.00
N PRO A 91 -19.54 -42.84 3.24
CA PRO A 91 -18.87 -43.38 4.41
C PRO A 91 -19.23 -44.87 4.62
N PRO A 92 -18.28 -45.72 5.06
CA PRO A 92 -18.57 -47.11 5.39
C PRO A 92 -19.24 -47.26 6.76
N TYR A 93 -20.10 -48.28 6.85
CA TYR A 93 -20.93 -48.69 7.98
C TYR A 93 -20.11 -49.10 9.22
N GLN A 94 -20.43 -48.54 10.40
CA GLN A 94 -20.09 -49.13 11.70
C GLN A 94 -21.20 -48.87 12.75
N PRO A 95 -21.46 -49.84 13.66
CA PRO A 95 -22.70 -49.92 14.44
C PRO A 95 -22.61 -49.25 15.82
N THR A 96 -23.76 -48.80 16.32
CA THR A 96 -23.98 -48.27 17.67
C THR A 96 -23.97 -49.38 18.75
N PRO A 97 -23.59 -49.03 19.99
CA PRO A 97 -24.12 -49.70 21.16
C PRO A 97 -24.89 -48.75 22.10
N SER A 98 -25.84 -49.38 22.77
CA SER A 98 -26.97 -48.89 23.56
C SER A 98 -26.65 -48.51 25.02
N THR A 99 -27.56 -47.71 25.57
CA THR A 99 -27.79 -47.27 26.96
C THR A 99 -28.02 -48.41 27.97
N VAL A 100 -27.56 -48.24 29.22
CA VAL A 100 -28.14 -48.89 30.43
C VAL A 100 -28.03 -47.95 31.65
N ASP A 101 -29.14 -47.81 32.37
CA ASP A 101 -29.41 -47.03 33.59
C ASP A 101 -28.82 -47.63 34.88
N THR A 102 -28.70 -46.82 35.94
CA THR A 102 -28.91 -47.27 37.35
C THR A 102 -29.19 -46.10 38.31
N TYR A 103 -30.08 -46.36 39.29
CA TYR A 103 -30.81 -45.46 40.20
C TYR A 103 -30.17 -45.30 41.60
N ASP A 104 -30.52 -44.22 42.34
CA ASP A 104 -30.93 -44.21 43.79
C ASP A 104 -31.39 -42.79 44.23
N LEU A 105 -32.67 -42.51 44.60
CA LEU A 105 -33.34 -42.45 45.94
C LEU A 105 -32.56 -41.66 47.02
N THR A 106 -33.06 -40.71 47.86
CA THR A 106 -34.39 -40.30 48.38
C THR A 106 -34.30 -39.00 49.25
N ASN A 107 -35.41 -38.23 49.31
CA ASN A 107 -36.03 -37.42 50.40
C ASN A 107 -35.41 -36.19 51.16
N TYR A 108 -36.28 -35.17 51.29
CA TYR A 108 -36.35 -33.86 52.04
C TYR A 108 -36.39 -33.98 53.61
N PRO A 109 -36.60 -32.91 54.45
CA PRO A 109 -35.90 -31.61 54.68
C PRO A 109 -35.74 -31.21 56.19
N GLN A 110 -34.98 -30.14 56.56
CA GLN A 110 -35.38 -29.08 57.54
C GLN A 110 -34.26 -28.10 57.97
N GLN A 111 -34.73 -26.91 58.39
CA GLN A 111 -34.08 -25.73 58.98
C GLN A 111 -33.30 -25.98 60.28
N TYR A 112 -32.31 -25.13 60.59
CA TYR A 112 -32.13 -24.50 61.91
C TYR A 112 -31.34 -23.17 61.81
N HIS A 113 -31.74 -22.24 62.68
CA HIS A 113 -31.26 -20.87 62.91
C HIS A 113 -30.07 -20.79 63.90
N ASP A 114 -29.61 -19.55 64.13
CA ASP A 114 -28.85 -18.95 65.25
C ASP A 114 -27.33 -18.76 65.06
N ASP A 115 -26.69 -17.71 65.58
CA ASP A 115 -27.09 -16.45 66.21
C ASP A 115 -25.81 -15.57 66.23
N HIS A 116 -25.90 -14.24 66.32
CA HIS A 116 -24.91 -13.33 66.95
C HIS A 116 -25.13 -11.87 66.50
N ALA A 117 -25.99 -11.17 67.24
CA ALA A 117 -25.95 -9.72 67.39
C ALA A 117 -25.13 -9.34 68.65
N PRO A 118 -24.79 -8.06 68.84
CA PRO A 118 -25.64 -7.31 69.75
C PRO A 118 -26.05 -5.91 69.25
N ILE A 119 -27.23 -5.52 69.73
CA ILE A 119 -27.98 -4.28 69.55
C ILE A 119 -27.61 -3.28 70.65
N LEU A 120 -27.68 -1.97 70.36
CA LEU A 120 -28.36 -0.96 71.20
C LEU A 120 -28.61 0.34 70.41
N GLN A 121 -29.90 0.66 70.23
CA GLN A 121 -30.46 2.02 70.01
C GLN A 121 -30.62 2.68 71.40
N SER A 122 -30.97 3.95 71.64
CA SER A 122 -31.80 4.94 70.95
C SER A 122 -31.61 6.35 71.57
N ASP A 123 -32.21 7.37 70.93
CA ASP A 123 -32.80 8.60 71.49
C ASP A 123 -32.30 9.95 70.93
N SER A 124 -33.26 10.70 70.35
CA SER A 124 -33.24 12.15 70.08
C SER A 124 -33.69 12.93 71.33
N PRO A 125 -33.96 14.26 71.36
CA PRO A 125 -33.56 15.45 70.56
C PRO A 125 -33.10 16.62 71.50
N PHE A 126 -33.03 17.86 70.98
CA PHE A 126 -32.89 19.18 71.67
C PHE A 126 -31.50 19.73 71.99
N GLY A 127 -31.32 21.05 71.71
CA GLY A 127 -30.47 21.92 72.53
C GLY A 127 -29.68 22.98 71.78
N GLU A 128 -30.25 24.18 71.66
CA GLU A 128 -29.65 25.42 71.19
C GLU A 128 -28.73 26.10 72.24
N THR A 129 -27.63 26.73 71.78
CA THR A 129 -26.94 27.94 72.32
C THR A 129 -26.04 27.82 73.59
N PRO A 130 -25.25 28.85 74.00
CA PRO A 130 -24.29 29.74 73.30
C PRO A 130 -22.99 30.05 74.13
N HIS A 131 -22.11 30.93 73.61
CA HIS A 131 -20.98 31.63 74.27
C HIS A 131 -19.67 30.84 74.48
N SER A 132 -18.46 31.40 74.42
CA SER A 132 -17.97 32.78 74.29
C SER A 132 -16.46 32.77 73.96
N GLU A 133 -16.07 33.74 73.12
CA GLU A 133 -14.81 34.50 73.04
C GLU A 133 -13.58 34.09 73.87
N THR A 134 -12.40 34.14 73.24
CA THR A 134 -11.38 35.16 73.58
C THR A 134 -10.18 35.13 72.61
N GLY A 135 -9.78 36.32 72.14
CA GLY A 135 -8.37 36.68 72.08
C GLY A 135 -7.74 36.96 70.71
N GLY A 136 -7.53 38.26 70.42
CA GLY A 136 -6.22 38.70 69.92
C GLY A 136 -6.18 39.39 68.57
N TYR A 137 -6.29 40.72 68.61
CA TYR A 137 -6.02 41.70 67.56
C TYR A 137 -4.67 41.52 66.83
N ASN A 138 -4.66 41.75 65.50
CA ASN A 138 -3.87 42.86 64.94
C ASN A 138 -4.31 43.29 63.53
N ASP A 139 -4.22 44.60 63.34
CA ASP A 139 -4.76 45.46 62.27
C ASP A 139 -3.89 45.45 60.98
N GLY A 140 -4.51 45.68 59.82
CA GLY A 140 -3.81 45.76 58.54
C GLY A 140 -4.68 45.82 57.28
N SER A 141 -5.19 47.02 56.96
CA SER A 141 -5.59 47.53 55.63
C SER A 141 -6.82 46.93 54.92
N VAL A 142 -7.84 47.79 54.76
CA VAL A 142 -9.08 47.56 54.02
C VAL A 142 -8.83 47.64 52.51
N ALA A 143 -9.03 46.51 51.81
CA ALA A 143 -9.27 46.47 50.38
C ALA A 143 -10.69 45.92 50.13
N THR A 144 -11.49 46.68 49.39
CA THR A 144 -12.86 46.36 48.99
C THR A 144 -12.94 45.04 48.20
N LEU A 145 -13.63 44.03 48.75
CA LEU A 145 -13.95 42.79 48.05
C LEU A 145 -15.19 42.98 47.15
N PRO A 146 -15.14 42.59 45.87
CA PRO A 146 -16.31 42.52 45.00
C PRO A 146 -17.21 41.35 45.38
N THR A 147 -18.52 41.55 45.21
CA THR A 147 -19.62 40.61 45.48
C THR A 147 -19.41 39.26 44.75
N PRO A 148 -19.71 38.11 45.38
CA PRO A 148 -19.54 36.82 44.73
C PRO A 148 -20.50 36.68 43.53
N SER A 149 -19.92 36.35 42.37
CA SER A 149 -20.66 35.92 41.17
C SER A 149 -21.50 34.67 41.47
N PRO A 150 -22.68 34.49 40.85
CA PRO A 150 -23.53 33.35 41.11
C PRO A 150 -22.81 32.04 40.78
N ALA A 151 -22.94 31.05 41.67
CA ALA A 151 -22.28 29.76 41.53
C ALA A 151 -22.65 29.09 40.18
N PRO A 152 -21.69 28.47 39.48
CA PRO A 152 -21.97 27.78 38.23
C PRO A 152 -22.85 26.56 38.52
N ILE A 153 -23.94 26.44 37.76
CA ILE A 153 -24.85 25.29 37.78
C ILE A 153 -24.04 24.06 37.36
N ARG A 154 -23.83 23.11 38.28
CA ARG A 154 -23.24 21.80 37.98
C ARG A 154 -24.22 20.99 37.14
N ARG A 155 -23.90 20.71 35.87
CA ARG A 155 -24.63 19.77 34.99
C ARG A 155 -23.84 18.49 34.78
N TRP A 156 -24.52 17.35 34.85
CA TRP A 156 -23.95 16.01 34.82
C TRP A 156 -23.72 15.54 33.37
N LYS A 157 -22.54 14.95 33.09
CA LYS A 157 -22.24 14.25 31.82
C LYS A 157 -23.15 13.02 31.71
N THR A 158 -23.89 12.89 30.61
CA THR A 158 -24.83 11.78 30.42
C THR A 158 -24.07 10.52 30.00
N VAL A 159 -23.91 9.59 30.94
CA VAL A 159 -23.46 8.22 30.69
C VAL A 159 -24.58 7.46 29.99
N LYS A 160 -24.32 6.82 28.84
CA LYS A 160 -25.34 6.09 28.06
C LYS A 160 -24.95 4.63 27.83
N GLU A 161 -25.92 3.74 28.00
CA GLU A 161 -25.75 2.30 27.87
C GLU A 161 -25.97 1.81 26.43
N VAL A 162 -24.93 1.27 25.80
CA VAL A 162 -24.90 0.76 24.42
C VAL A 162 -24.84 -0.77 24.42
N GLN A 163 -25.72 -1.43 23.67
CA GLN A 163 -25.68 -2.88 23.44
C GLN A 163 -24.62 -3.28 22.42
N LEU A 164 -23.85 -4.33 22.71
CA LEU A 164 -22.83 -4.84 21.78
C LEU A 164 -23.48 -5.55 20.59
N PHE A 165 -23.07 -5.18 19.37
CA PHE A 165 -23.50 -5.85 18.15
C PHE A 165 -22.59 -7.05 17.87
N ASN A 166 -23.14 -8.28 17.92
CA ASN A 166 -22.37 -9.53 17.83
C ASN A 166 -21.19 -9.62 18.82
N GLY A 167 -21.30 -9.00 19.99
CA GLY A 167 -20.22 -8.93 20.98
C GLY A 167 -19.18 -7.84 20.75
N ASN A 168 -19.33 -7.04 19.70
CA ASN A 168 -18.43 -5.94 19.33
C ASN A 168 -19.08 -4.57 19.58
N LEU A 169 -18.27 -3.56 19.90
CA LEU A 169 -18.75 -2.20 20.05
C LEU A 169 -18.93 -1.56 18.67
N VAL A 170 -20.20 -1.41 18.27
CA VAL A 170 -20.61 -0.75 17.04
C VAL A 170 -21.57 0.38 17.42
N LEU A 171 -21.30 1.58 16.92
CA LEU A 171 -22.10 2.77 17.17
C LEU A 171 -22.57 3.35 15.85
N ASP A 172 -23.86 3.68 15.78
CA ASP A 172 -24.42 4.43 14.67
C ASP A 172 -24.57 5.89 15.09
N CYS A 173 -23.74 6.75 14.51
CA CYS A 173 -23.58 8.13 14.93
C CYS A 173 -24.19 9.07 13.88
N PRO A 174 -25.15 9.93 14.24
CA PRO A 174 -25.71 10.89 13.29
C PRO A 174 -24.63 11.84 12.80
N ILE A 175 -24.68 12.21 11.52
CA ILE A 175 -23.74 13.22 10.99
C ILE A 175 -24.10 14.63 11.48
N PRO A 176 -23.14 15.58 11.50
CA PRO A 176 -23.43 16.95 11.92
C PRO A 176 -24.56 17.59 11.10
N PRO A 177 -25.52 18.32 11.73
CA PRO A 177 -26.65 18.93 11.01
C PRO A 177 -26.23 19.89 9.88
N ARG A 178 -25.09 20.56 10.03
CA ARG A 178 -24.50 21.42 8.98
C ARG A 178 -24.06 20.64 7.74
N LEU A 179 -23.62 19.40 7.92
CA LEU A 179 -23.27 18.50 6.82
C LEU A 179 -24.55 17.90 6.24
N LEU A 180 -25.48 17.48 7.10
CA LEU A 180 -26.78 16.92 6.71
C LEU A 180 -27.60 17.88 5.84
N SER A 181 -27.61 19.18 6.16
CA SER A 181 -28.33 20.20 5.37
C SER A 181 -27.75 20.45 3.98
N GLN A 182 -26.54 19.97 3.70
CA GLN A 182 -25.84 20.13 2.43
C GLN A 182 -25.95 18.90 1.51
N VAL A 183 -26.55 17.81 2.01
CA VAL A 183 -26.61 16.52 1.32
C VAL A 183 -28.07 16.09 1.14
N ASN A 184 -28.34 15.34 0.07
CA ASN A 184 -29.67 14.76 -0.15
C ASN A 184 -29.80 13.51 0.72
N HIS A 185 -30.77 13.51 1.62
CA HIS A 185 -30.99 12.46 2.61
C HIS A 185 -32.49 12.20 2.80
N ALA A 186 -32.82 11.00 3.28
CA ALA A 186 -34.17 10.64 3.69
C ALA A 186 -34.67 11.55 4.81
N ALA A 187 -35.94 11.96 4.74
CA ALA A 187 -36.54 12.80 5.77
C ALA A 187 -36.82 11.95 7.03
N PRO A 188 -36.58 12.47 8.24
CA PRO A 188 -36.99 11.79 9.47
C PRO A 188 -38.47 11.40 9.42
N PRO A 189 -38.87 10.17 9.79
CA PRO A 189 -38.12 9.16 10.55
C PRO A 189 -37.33 8.14 9.70
N GLU A 190 -37.30 8.28 8.37
CA GLU A 190 -36.57 7.34 7.51
C GLU A 190 -35.04 7.56 7.60
N ARG A 191 -34.28 6.46 7.67
CA ARG A 191 -32.82 6.47 7.78
C ARG A 191 -32.18 5.90 6.51
N ASP A 192 -31.10 6.53 6.07
CA ASP A 192 -30.27 6.05 4.96
C ASP A 192 -28.76 6.08 5.30
N GLU A 193 -27.93 5.64 4.35
CA GLU A 193 -26.47 5.62 4.47
C GLU A 193 -25.80 7.01 4.50
N PHE A 194 -26.56 8.08 4.22
CA PHE A 194 -26.13 9.48 4.21
C PHE A 194 -26.45 10.21 5.53
N THR A 195 -27.33 9.67 6.36
CA THR A 195 -27.71 10.29 7.65
C THR A 195 -26.78 9.92 8.81
N HIS A 196 -26.15 8.75 8.78
CA HIS A 196 -25.39 8.23 9.91
C HIS A 196 -24.04 7.61 9.49
N MET A 197 -23.00 7.90 10.26
CA MET A 197 -21.69 7.25 10.20
C MET A 197 -21.69 6.07 11.18
N ARG A 198 -21.26 4.90 10.71
CA ARG A 198 -21.13 3.70 11.55
C ARG A 198 -19.71 3.61 12.06
N TYR A 199 -19.52 3.53 13.37
CA TYR A 199 -18.24 3.36 14.03
C TYR A 199 -18.13 1.93 14.59
N SER A 200 -16.97 1.29 14.42
CA SER A 200 -16.65 0.01 15.04
C SER A 200 -15.28 0.09 15.73
N ALA A 201 -15.20 -0.36 16.98
CA ALA A 201 -13.94 -0.49 17.71
C ALA A 201 -13.39 -1.91 17.55
N ALA A 202 -12.38 -2.09 16.70
CA ALA A 202 -11.78 -3.40 16.48
C ALA A 202 -10.82 -3.75 17.63
N THR A 203 -11.07 -4.85 18.33
CA THR A 203 -10.29 -5.34 19.47
C THR A 203 -9.47 -6.59 19.16
N CYS A 204 -9.23 -6.84 17.87
CA CYS A 204 -8.62 -8.05 17.35
C CYS A 204 -7.48 -7.73 16.37
N ASP A 205 -6.68 -8.74 16.04
CA ASP A 205 -5.72 -8.66 14.95
C ASP A 205 -6.45 -8.67 13.58
N PRO A 206 -5.94 -8.01 12.53
CA PRO A 206 -6.59 -7.99 11.21
C PRO A 206 -6.95 -9.37 10.64
N ALA A 207 -6.17 -10.42 10.93
CA ALA A 207 -6.43 -11.76 10.44
C ALA A 207 -7.70 -12.39 11.07
N ASP A 208 -8.06 -11.94 12.28
CA ASP A 208 -9.16 -12.48 13.07
C ASP A 208 -10.44 -11.64 12.96
N PHE A 209 -10.40 -10.48 12.31
CA PHE A 209 -11.53 -9.55 12.18
C PHE A 209 -12.84 -10.23 11.75
N TYR A 210 -12.79 -11.05 10.69
CA TYR A 210 -13.95 -11.81 10.22
C TYR A 210 -14.38 -12.90 11.22
N ASN A 211 -13.42 -13.61 11.83
CA ASN A 211 -13.68 -14.71 12.76
C ASN A 211 -14.26 -14.21 14.10
N GLU A 212 -13.86 -13.02 14.55
CA GLU A 212 -14.45 -12.30 15.70
C GLU A 212 -15.76 -11.58 15.35
N ARG A 213 -16.41 -11.97 14.23
CA ARG A 213 -17.76 -11.55 13.83
C ARG A 213 -17.91 -10.04 13.60
N PHE A 214 -16.81 -9.33 13.29
CA PHE A 214 -16.92 -7.99 12.74
C PHE A 214 -17.46 -8.05 11.31
N THR A 215 -18.23 -7.04 10.93
CA THR A 215 -18.89 -6.94 9.62
C THR A 215 -18.86 -5.50 9.15
N LEU A 216 -19.03 -5.30 7.84
CA LEU A 216 -19.01 -4.01 7.16
C LEU A 216 -20.37 -3.72 6.54
N ARG A 217 -20.70 -2.43 6.45
CA ARG A 217 -22.00 -1.91 6.02
C ARG A 217 -22.49 -2.49 4.70
N GLN A 218 -21.61 -2.77 3.75
CA GLN A 218 -21.96 -3.32 2.44
C GLN A 218 -22.64 -4.69 2.54
N ARG A 219 -22.34 -5.49 3.58
CA ARG A 219 -22.97 -6.78 3.85
C ARG A 219 -24.29 -6.65 4.61
N LEU A 220 -24.58 -5.48 5.20
CA LEU A 220 -25.72 -5.25 6.09
C LEU A 220 -26.93 -4.65 5.37
N PHE A 221 -26.84 -4.35 4.07
CA PHE A 221 -28.01 -3.99 3.27
C PHE A 221 -28.93 -5.21 3.10
N ALA A 222 -30.25 -4.98 3.07
CA ALA A 222 -31.26 -6.03 2.84
C ALA A 222 -30.93 -6.89 1.62
N LYS A 223 -30.38 -6.27 0.57
CA LYS A 223 -29.64 -6.94 -0.48
C LYS A 223 -28.14 -6.60 -0.35
N PRO A 224 -27.29 -7.54 0.10
CA PRO A 224 -25.86 -7.29 0.23
C PRO A 224 -25.24 -6.77 -1.06
N ARG A 225 -24.45 -5.68 -0.97
CA ARG A 225 -23.78 -5.07 -2.11
C ARG A 225 -22.48 -5.83 -2.41
N HIS A 226 -22.40 -6.42 -3.59
CA HIS A 226 -21.17 -7.02 -4.08
C HIS A 226 -20.15 -5.94 -4.43
N THR A 227 -18.93 -6.08 -3.91
CA THR A 227 -17.83 -5.13 -4.18
C THR A 227 -17.05 -5.58 -5.40
N GLU A 228 -17.17 -4.86 -6.51
CA GLU A 228 -16.37 -5.12 -7.71
C GLU A 228 -14.95 -4.58 -7.54
N LEU A 229 -14.84 -3.37 -6.97
CA LEU A 229 -13.60 -2.64 -6.86
C LEU A 229 -13.40 -2.13 -5.44
N PHE A 230 -12.34 -2.58 -4.79
CA PHE A 230 -11.95 -2.14 -3.46
C PHE A 230 -10.66 -1.33 -3.56
N ILE A 231 -10.71 -0.04 -3.23
CA ILE A 231 -9.59 0.89 -3.41
C ILE A 231 -9.06 1.24 -2.03
N VAL A 232 -7.78 0.98 -1.74
CA VAL A 232 -7.13 1.48 -0.52
C VAL A 232 -6.27 2.70 -0.81
N VAL A 233 -6.37 3.67 0.09
CA VAL A 233 -5.46 4.79 0.22
C VAL A 233 -4.71 4.63 1.54
N THR A 234 -3.44 4.27 1.49
CA THR A 234 -2.59 4.16 2.68
C THR A 234 -1.97 5.51 3.03
N MET A 235 -2.07 5.88 4.30
CA MET A 235 -1.65 7.17 4.82
C MET A 235 -0.90 7.00 6.14
N TYR A 236 0.18 7.75 6.34
CA TYR A 236 0.91 7.86 7.61
C TYR A 236 0.67 9.24 8.24
N ASN A 237 1.28 10.29 7.71
CA ASN A 237 1.23 11.65 8.24
C ASN A 237 1.12 12.73 7.15
N GLU A 238 0.66 12.34 5.96
CA GLU A 238 0.47 13.22 4.82
C GLU A 238 -0.45 14.39 5.17
N ASP A 239 -0.13 15.56 4.63
CA ASP A 239 -0.93 16.76 4.81
C ASP A 239 -2.26 16.71 4.03
N ASP A 240 -3.12 17.68 4.30
CA ASP A 240 -4.44 17.80 3.68
C ASP A 240 -4.35 17.96 2.16
N PHE A 241 -3.25 18.54 1.66
CA PHE A 241 -3.01 18.73 0.23
C PHE A 241 -2.76 17.42 -0.50
N LEU A 242 -1.81 16.63 0.00
CA LEU A 242 -1.45 15.32 -0.55
C LEU A 242 -2.64 14.36 -0.48
N PHE A 243 -3.34 14.35 0.65
CA PHE A 243 -4.55 13.56 0.84
C PHE A 243 -5.66 13.98 -0.13
N ALA A 244 -6.06 15.26 -0.12
CA ALA A 244 -7.14 15.75 -0.96
C ALA A 244 -6.84 15.57 -2.45
N ARG A 245 -5.59 15.77 -2.87
CA ARG A 245 -5.15 15.53 -4.26
C ARG A 245 -5.41 14.10 -4.71
N THR A 246 -5.06 13.13 -3.86
CA THR A 246 -5.27 11.70 -4.10
C THR A 246 -6.76 11.40 -4.21
N MET A 247 -7.52 11.83 -3.20
CA MET A 247 -8.95 11.56 -3.12
C MET A 247 -9.76 12.23 -4.23
N ILE A 248 -9.39 13.43 -4.67
CA ILE A 248 -9.99 14.09 -5.84
C ILE A 248 -9.81 13.23 -7.10
N GLY A 249 -8.62 12.63 -7.27
CA GLY A 249 -8.36 11.70 -8.37
C GLY A 249 -9.24 10.45 -8.29
N VAL A 250 -9.34 9.82 -7.11
CA VAL A 250 -10.20 8.66 -6.86
C VAL A 250 -11.65 8.99 -7.17
N PHE A 251 -12.17 10.11 -6.65
CA PHE A 251 -13.54 10.56 -6.85
C PHE A 251 -13.86 10.81 -8.33
N LYS A 252 -12.92 11.41 -9.08
CA LYS A 252 -13.07 11.60 -10.54
C LYS A 252 -13.18 10.28 -11.30
N ASN A 253 -12.44 9.25 -10.89
CA ASN A 253 -12.54 7.93 -11.51
C ASN A 253 -13.89 7.26 -11.22
N ILE A 254 -14.42 7.41 -10.01
CA ILE A 254 -15.76 6.92 -9.66
C ILE A 254 -16.81 7.64 -10.50
N ASP A 255 -16.73 8.97 -10.61
CA ASP A 255 -17.63 9.75 -11.48
C ASP A 255 -17.52 9.31 -12.95
N TYR A 256 -16.31 9.05 -13.43
CA TYR A 256 -16.09 8.52 -14.78
C TYR A 256 -16.77 7.17 -14.98
N MET A 257 -16.59 6.21 -14.07
CA MET A 257 -17.27 4.90 -14.14
C MET A 257 -18.80 5.04 -14.04
N CYS A 258 -19.30 5.95 -13.21
CA CYS A 258 -20.73 6.24 -13.12
C CYS A 258 -21.32 6.87 -14.40
N SER A 259 -20.51 7.60 -15.16
CA SER A 259 -20.93 8.24 -16.41
C SER A 259 -21.00 7.27 -17.62
N ARG A 260 -20.49 6.04 -17.48
CA ARG A 260 -20.47 5.04 -18.56
C ARG A 260 -21.88 4.51 -18.79
N THR A 261 -22.44 4.72 -19.98
CA THR A 261 -23.76 4.18 -20.37
C THR A 261 -23.68 2.82 -21.06
N ASN A 262 -22.59 2.57 -21.79
CA ASN A 262 -22.36 1.32 -22.53
C ASN A 262 -21.36 0.42 -21.80
N SER A 263 -21.75 -0.13 -20.65
CA SER A 263 -20.95 -1.10 -19.90
C SER A 263 -21.86 -2.11 -19.20
N LYS A 264 -21.47 -3.39 -19.17
CA LYS A 264 -22.20 -4.42 -18.40
C LYS A 264 -22.02 -4.21 -16.89
N THR A 265 -20.85 -3.71 -16.49
CA THR A 265 -20.46 -3.57 -15.08
C THR A 265 -20.74 -2.16 -14.54
N TRP A 266 -20.53 -1.14 -15.38
CA TRP A 266 -20.54 0.27 -14.99
C TRP A 266 -21.79 1.01 -15.50
N GLY A 267 -22.25 2.00 -14.75
CA GLY A 267 -23.50 2.73 -14.97
C GLY A 267 -23.76 3.70 -13.82
N LYS A 268 -24.91 4.34 -13.77
CA LYS A 268 -25.24 5.33 -12.72
C LYS A 268 -25.07 4.80 -11.29
N GLU A 269 -25.33 3.51 -11.09
CA GLU A 269 -25.21 2.81 -9.80
C GLU A 269 -23.81 2.19 -9.56
N ALA A 270 -22.81 2.50 -10.39
CA ALA A 270 -21.45 1.95 -10.28
C ALA A 270 -20.81 2.22 -8.91
N TRP A 271 -21.09 3.37 -8.32
CA TRP A 271 -20.59 3.75 -7.00
C TRP A 271 -20.98 2.75 -5.90
N LYS A 272 -22.11 2.04 -6.03
CA LYS A 272 -22.53 0.98 -5.09
C LYS A 272 -21.64 -0.26 -5.13
N LYS A 273 -20.90 -0.46 -6.22
CA LYS A 273 -19.94 -1.58 -6.41
C LYS A 273 -18.51 -1.21 -6.04
N ILE A 274 -18.25 0.05 -5.68
CA ILE A 274 -16.92 0.57 -5.38
C ILE A 274 -16.86 0.98 -3.92
N VAL A 275 -15.86 0.47 -3.19
CA VAL A 275 -15.60 0.86 -1.80
C VAL A 275 -14.21 1.50 -1.72
N VAL A 276 -14.13 2.68 -1.11
CA VAL A 276 -12.86 3.40 -0.90
C VAL A 276 -12.46 3.28 0.57
N CYS A 277 -11.38 2.57 0.84
CA CYS A 277 -10.78 2.42 2.16
C CYS A 277 -9.62 3.40 2.35
N VAL A 278 -9.65 4.22 3.39
CA VAL A 278 -8.50 5.03 3.82
C VAL A 278 -7.95 4.40 5.09
N VAL A 279 -6.68 3.98 5.10
CA VAL A 279 -6.03 3.42 6.30
C VAL A 279 -4.95 4.36 6.79
N SER A 280 -5.15 4.95 7.97
CA SER A 280 -4.20 5.83 8.63
C SER A 280 -3.38 5.08 9.67
N ASP A 281 -2.06 5.19 9.56
CA ASP A 281 -1.10 4.44 10.36
C ASP A 281 -0.72 5.13 11.68
N GLY A 282 -1.57 4.95 12.69
CA GLY A 282 -1.35 5.43 14.04
C GLY A 282 -2.14 6.69 14.37
N ARG A 283 -2.94 6.64 15.44
CA ARG A 283 -3.79 7.74 15.91
C ARG A 283 -2.98 8.97 16.35
N ALA A 284 -1.79 8.76 16.91
CA ALA A 284 -0.90 9.87 17.31
C ALA A 284 -0.22 10.55 16.11
N LYS A 285 -0.20 9.90 14.94
CA LYS A 285 0.64 10.30 13.79
C LYS A 285 -0.16 10.98 12.67
N ILE A 286 -1.47 10.77 12.63
CA ILE A 286 -2.35 11.40 11.65
C ILE A 286 -2.22 12.92 11.71
N ASN A 287 -2.11 13.56 10.54
CA ASN A 287 -2.07 15.01 10.44
C ASN A 287 -3.42 15.62 10.87
N PRO A 288 -3.44 16.59 11.80
CA PRO A 288 -4.68 17.21 12.27
C PRO A 288 -5.52 17.86 11.16
N ARG A 289 -4.88 18.45 10.14
CA ARG A 289 -5.59 19.06 8.99
C ARG A 289 -6.24 17.99 8.12
N THR A 290 -5.55 16.89 7.87
CA THR A 290 -6.10 15.75 7.12
C THR A 290 -7.26 15.10 7.86
N ARG A 291 -7.14 14.96 9.19
CA ARG A 291 -8.24 14.53 10.07
C ARG A 291 -9.46 15.44 9.96
N ALA A 292 -9.26 16.76 9.88
CA ALA A 292 -10.36 17.72 9.67
C ALA A 292 -11.03 17.55 8.29
N VAL A 293 -10.25 17.26 7.24
CA VAL A 293 -10.82 16.95 5.91
C VAL A 293 -11.67 15.67 5.96
N LEU A 294 -11.20 14.61 6.63
CA LEU A 294 -11.95 13.37 6.84
C LEU A 294 -13.26 13.62 7.62
N ALA A 295 -13.22 14.48 8.64
CA ALA A 295 -14.41 14.89 9.38
C ALA A 295 -15.42 15.61 8.48
N GLY A 296 -14.95 16.53 7.65
CA GLY A 296 -15.80 17.25 6.70
C GLY A 296 -16.33 16.40 5.54
N LEU A 297 -15.71 15.25 5.25
CA LEU A 297 -16.27 14.22 4.37
C LEU A 297 -17.33 13.35 5.08
N GLY A 298 -17.47 13.44 6.40
CA GLY A 298 -18.41 12.66 7.22
C GLY A 298 -17.89 11.30 7.68
N VAL A 299 -16.62 10.97 7.38
CA VAL A 299 -15.99 9.66 7.68
C VAL A 299 -15.14 9.69 8.95
N TYR A 300 -15.26 10.73 9.77
CA TYR A 300 -14.61 10.84 11.08
C TYR A 300 -15.44 11.74 11.99
N GLN A 301 -15.57 11.35 13.26
CA GLN A 301 -16.11 12.21 14.32
C GLN A 301 -15.27 12.03 15.58
N ASP A 302 -14.98 13.13 16.25
CA ASP A 302 -14.13 13.16 17.42
C ASP A 302 -14.88 12.71 18.68
N GLY A 303 -14.17 12.15 19.66
CA GLY A 303 -14.74 11.73 20.96
C GLY A 303 -15.43 10.36 20.99
N ILE A 304 -15.62 9.70 19.84
CA ILE A 304 -16.27 8.37 19.76
C ILE A 304 -15.27 7.23 20.01
N ALA A 305 -14.01 7.43 19.65
CA ALA A 305 -12.95 6.45 19.78
C ALA A 305 -12.75 6.01 21.25
N LYS A 306 -12.64 4.70 21.50
CA LYS A 306 -12.43 4.10 22.83
C LYS A 306 -11.12 3.32 22.87
N GLN A 307 -10.37 3.42 23.97
CA GLN A 307 -9.07 2.72 24.08
C GLN A 307 -9.23 1.21 24.27
N GLN A 308 -10.25 0.81 25.03
CA GLN A 308 -10.53 -0.58 25.37
C GLN A 308 -12.02 -0.85 25.26
N VAL A 309 -12.37 -2.06 24.86
CA VAL A 309 -13.73 -2.59 24.92
C VAL A 309 -13.66 -3.93 25.65
N ASN A 310 -14.36 -4.04 26.78
CA ASN A 310 -14.40 -5.25 27.61
C ASN A 310 -13.00 -5.72 28.07
N GLY A 311 -12.14 -4.78 28.46
CA GLY A 311 -10.76 -5.07 28.86
C GLY A 311 -9.82 -5.49 27.72
N LYS A 312 -10.31 -5.60 26.47
CA LYS A 312 -9.46 -5.78 25.28
C LYS A 312 -9.05 -4.42 24.71
N ASP A 313 -7.78 -4.27 24.37
CA ASP A 313 -7.27 -3.09 23.69
C ASP A 313 -7.83 -2.98 22.27
N VAL A 314 -8.24 -1.76 21.90
CA VAL A 314 -8.65 -1.46 20.53
C VAL A 314 -7.39 -1.34 19.67
N THR A 315 -7.34 -2.12 18.60
CA THR A 315 -6.24 -2.15 17.64
C THR A 315 -6.45 -1.14 16.51
N ALA A 316 -7.71 -0.92 16.10
CA ALA A 316 -8.10 0.09 15.13
C ALA A 316 -9.53 0.60 15.32
N HIS A 317 -9.73 1.86 14.92
CA HIS A 317 -11.02 2.54 14.88
C HIS A 317 -11.53 2.59 13.44
N ILE A 318 -12.72 2.05 13.21
CA ILE A 318 -13.29 1.90 11.87
C ILE A 318 -14.51 2.80 11.74
N TYR A 319 -14.54 3.63 10.71
CA TYR A 319 -15.61 4.58 10.43
C TYR A 319 -16.14 4.33 9.02
N GLU A 320 -17.44 4.13 8.87
CA GLU A 320 -18.09 3.84 7.60
C GLU A 320 -19.14 4.91 7.30
N TYR A 321 -19.02 5.54 6.13
CA TYR A 321 -19.96 6.56 5.70
C TYR A 321 -19.97 6.68 4.17
N THR A 322 -21.13 6.94 3.58
CA THR A 322 -21.25 7.19 2.14
C THR A 322 -21.30 8.69 1.92
N THR A 323 -20.21 9.27 1.44
CA THR A 323 -20.09 10.72 1.33
C THR A 323 -20.70 11.27 0.05
N GLN A 324 -21.45 12.36 0.19
CA GLN A 324 -21.89 13.22 -0.91
C GLN A 324 -21.06 14.53 -0.96
N MET A 325 -19.95 14.61 -0.21
CA MET A 325 -19.04 15.76 -0.19
C MET A 325 -17.79 15.53 -1.04
N GLY A 326 -17.36 16.57 -1.73
CA GLY A 326 -16.20 16.60 -2.59
C GLY A 326 -15.15 17.57 -2.08
N MET A 327 -13.97 17.48 -2.67
CA MET A 327 -12.82 18.32 -2.35
C MET A 327 -12.40 19.12 -3.58
N GLU A 328 -11.86 20.31 -3.35
CA GLU A 328 -11.23 21.15 -4.37
C GLU A 328 -9.97 21.80 -3.78
N LEU A 329 -8.91 21.88 -4.59
CA LEU A 329 -7.68 22.58 -4.22
C LEU A 329 -7.73 24.00 -4.78
N LYS A 330 -7.77 25.01 -3.92
CA LYS A 330 -7.73 26.42 -4.31
C LYS A 330 -6.54 27.09 -3.65
N GLY A 331 -5.48 27.34 -4.43
CA GLY A 331 -4.21 27.82 -3.91
C GLY A 331 -3.64 26.84 -2.87
N ASN A 332 -3.39 27.33 -1.66
CA ASN A 332 -2.89 26.56 -0.52
C ASN A 332 -3.99 26.22 0.51
N GLN A 333 -5.27 26.21 0.12
CA GLN A 333 -6.35 25.63 0.94
C GLN A 333 -7.12 24.49 0.23
N VAL A 334 -7.57 23.52 1.03
CA VAL A 334 -8.53 22.48 0.64
C VAL A 334 -9.93 22.98 0.97
N LEU A 335 -10.82 23.04 -0.03
CA LEU A 335 -12.21 23.42 0.13
C LEU A 335 -13.11 22.20 -0.01
N LEU A 336 -14.09 22.09 0.89
CA LEU A 336 -15.14 21.09 0.84
C LEU A 336 -16.38 21.67 0.19
N LYS A 337 -17.02 20.89 -0.69
CA LYS A 337 -18.26 21.30 -1.36
C LYS A 337 -19.17 20.11 -1.61
N PRO A 338 -20.49 20.29 -1.65
CA PRO A 338 -21.40 19.25 -2.12
C PRO A 338 -21.00 18.75 -3.51
N ARG A 339 -20.99 17.43 -3.70
CA ARG A 339 -20.64 16.82 -4.98
C ARG A 339 -21.77 17.03 -5.98
N ARG A 340 -21.40 17.36 -7.22
CA ARG A 340 -22.30 17.21 -8.39
C ARG A 340 -22.28 15.79 -8.95
N GLY A 341 -21.25 15.00 -8.59
CA GLY A 341 -21.09 13.61 -8.99
C GLY A 341 -21.87 12.64 -8.10
N MET A 342 -21.69 11.34 -8.32
CA MET A 342 -22.35 10.32 -7.51
C MET A 342 -21.73 10.21 -6.10
N PRO A 343 -22.48 9.66 -5.12
CA PRO A 343 -21.95 9.40 -3.78
C PRO A 343 -20.76 8.44 -3.80
N VAL A 344 -19.95 8.43 -2.74
CA VAL A 344 -18.81 7.53 -2.60
C VAL A 344 -18.88 6.76 -1.28
N GLN A 345 -18.90 5.43 -1.35
CA GLN A 345 -18.85 4.57 -0.17
C GLN A 345 -17.43 4.59 0.41
N MET A 346 -17.27 5.12 1.63
CA MET A 346 -15.99 5.25 2.29
C MET A 346 -15.90 4.43 3.57
N LEU A 347 -14.72 3.86 3.77
CA LEU A 347 -14.29 3.14 4.96
C LEU A 347 -13.00 3.81 5.47
N PHE A 348 -13.01 4.43 6.63
CA PHE A 348 -11.83 5.01 7.25
C PHE A 348 -11.37 4.14 8.42
N CYS A 349 -10.14 3.64 8.37
CA CYS A 349 -9.52 2.83 9.41
C CYS A 349 -8.36 3.62 10.03
N LEU A 350 -8.53 4.06 11.27
CA LEU A 350 -7.50 4.73 12.06
C LEU A 350 -6.88 3.73 13.02
N LYS A 351 -5.66 3.28 12.75
CA LYS A 351 -4.96 2.33 13.62
C LYS A 351 -4.56 3.00 14.92
N GLU A 352 -4.65 2.29 16.04
CA GLU A 352 -4.28 2.86 17.33
C GLU A 352 -2.76 3.06 17.43
N LYS A 353 -1.99 2.07 16.95
CA LYS A 353 -0.52 2.08 16.94
C LYS A 353 0.03 2.27 15.52
N ASN A 354 1.18 2.92 15.41
CA ASN A 354 1.97 2.99 14.18
C ASN A 354 2.64 1.63 13.94
N GLN A 355 2.23 0.92 12.89
CA GLN A 355 2.69 -0.44 12.56
C GLN A 355 3.19 -0.56 11.12
N LYS A 356 3.46 0.57 10.46
CA LYS A 356 3.94 0.69 9.07
C LYS A 356 2.88 0.28 8.03
N LYS A 357 3.23 0.55 6.76
CA LYS A 357 2.39 0.32 5.56
C LYS A 357 1.92 -1.14 5.41
N ILE A 358 2.81 -2.12 5.64
CA ILE A 358 2.48 -3.55 5.49
C ILE A 358 1.30 -3.96 6.37
N ASN A 359 1.30 -3.50 7.63
CA ASN A 359 0.19 -3.74 8.54
C ASN A 359 -1.11 -3.06 8.07
N SER A 360 -1.02 -1.86 7.48
CA SER A 360 -2.18 -1.21 6.86
C SER A 360 -2.76 -2.04 5.70
N HIS A 361 -1.91 -2.72 4.93
CA HIS A 361 -2.37 -3.68 3.92
C HIS A 361 -2.97 -4.97 4.53
N ARG A 362 -2.61 -5.37 5.74
CA ARG A 362 -3.28 -6.49 6.44
C ARG A 362 -4.72 -6.15 6.80
N TRP A 363 -4.97 -4.95 7.33
CA TRP A 363 -6.34 -4.46 7.53
C TRP A 363 -7.12 -4.47 6.22
N PHE A 364 -6.50 -4.01 5.13
CA PHE A 364 -7.15 -4.00 3.83
C PHE A 364 -7.45 -5.41 3.27
N PHE A 365 -6.47 -6.31 3.20
CA PHE A 365 -6.65 -7.61 2.53
C PHE A 365 -7.21 -8.71 3.44
N GLN A 366 -6.73 -8.82 4.69
CA GLN A 366 -7.09 -9.91 5.61
C GLN A 366 -8.34 -9.60 6.43
N ALA A 367 -8.54 -8.34 6.84
CA ALA A 367 -9.75 -7.94 7.57
C ALA A 367 -10.89 -7.58 6.60
N PHE A 368 -10.78 -6.41 5.95
CA PHE A 368 -11.88 -5.86 5.16
C PHE A 368 -12.12 -6.63 3.86
N GLY A 369 -11.04 -7.02 3.17
CA GLY A 369 -11.13 -7.82 1.95
C GLY A 369 -11.83 -9.16 2.19
N ARG A 370 -11.58 -9.81 3.34
CA ARG A 370 -12.23 -11.08 3.69
C ARG A 370 -13.73 -10.92 3.94
N VAL A 371 -14.15 -9.78 4.49
CA VAL A 371 -15.57 -9.45 4.68
C VAL A 371 -16.24 -9.08 3.35
N LEU A 372 -15.62 -8.20 2.56
CA LEU A 372 -16.21 -7.67 1.32
C LEU A 372 -16.15 -8.64 0.14
N ASP A 373 -15.19 -9.56 0.15
CA ASP A 373 -14.86 -10.48 -0.95
C ASP A 373 -14.80 -9.77 -2.31
N PRO A 374 -13.89 -8.77 -2.47
CA PRO A 374 -13.87 -7.94 -3.66
C PRO A 374 -13.31 -8.69 -4.87
N ASN A 375 -13.74 -8.35 -6.09
CA ASN A 375 -13.10 -8.88 -7.29
C ASN A 375 -11.69 -8.32 -7.48
N ILE A 376 -11.56 -6.98 -7.51
CA ILE A 376 -10.31 -6.27 -7.76
C ILE A 376 -9.97 -5.33 -6.60
N CYS A 377 -8.73 -5.40 -6.14
CA CYS A 377 -8.15 -4.52 -5.13
C CYS A 377 -7.20 -3.50 -5.78
N VAL A 378 -7.31 -2.22 -5.45
CA VAL A 378 -6.42 -1.15 -5.94
C VAL A 378 -5.64 -0.57 -4.77
N LEU A 379 -4.32 -0.50 -4.88
CA LEU A 379 -3.43 0.12 -3.91
C LEU A 379 -3.03 1.52 -4.39
N ILE A 380 -3.24 2.53 -3.54
CA ILE A 380 -2.83 3.91 -3.78
C ILE A 380 -2.13 4.46 -2.53
N ASP A 381 -0.97 5.08 -2.71
CA ASP A 381 -0.31 5.82 -1.63
C ASP A 381 -0.88 7.24 -1.57
N ALA A 382 -1.18 7.74 -0.36
CA ALA A 382 -1.53 9.13 -0.16
C ALA A 382 -0.41 10.05 -0.68
N GLY A 383 -0.80 11.03 -1.49
CA GLY A 383 0.11 11.89 -2.27
C GLY A 383 0.18 11.51 -3.76
N THR A 384 -0.21 10.29 -4.13
CA THR A 384 -0.31 9.87 -5.53
C THR A 384 -1.65 10.27 -6.13
N LYS A 385 -1.62 11.05 -7.21
CA LYS A 385 -2.82 11.51 -7.90
C LYS A 385 -3.12 10.59 -9.09
N PRO A 386 -4.14 9.72 -9.03
CA PRO A 386 -4.54 8.96 -10.20
C PRO A 386 -5.11 9.89 -11.28
N GLY A 387 -4.77 9.62 -12.53
CA GLY A 387 -5.40 10.28 -13.69
C GLY A 387 -6.91 10.03 -13.73
N LYS A 388 -7.65 10.87 -14.45
CA LYS A 388 -9.14 10.97 -14.38
C LYS A 388 -9.91 9.66 -14.64
N ASP A 389 -9.35 8.77 -15.45
CA ASP A 389 -9.91 7.49 -15.88
C ASP A 389 -8.91 6.33 -15.68
N SER A 390 -7.81 6.58 -14.96
CA SER A 390 -6.72 5.62 -14.78
C SER A 390 -7.13 4.36 -14.00
N ILE A 391 -7.95 4.50 -12.95
CA ILE A 391 -8.43 3.35 -12.14
C ILE A 391 -9.35 2.47 -12.98
N TYR A 392 -10.19 3.09 -13.82
CA TYR A 392 -11.01 2.33 -14.77
C TYR A 392 -10.15 1.53 -15.75
N HIS A 393 -9.08 2.12 -16.32
CA HIS A 393 -8.19 1.39 -17.23
C HIS A 393 -7.44 0.25 -16.53
N LEU A 394 -7.07 0.42 -15.25
CA LEU A 394 -6.53 -0.69 -14.45
C LEU A 394 -7.55 -1.82 -14.32
N TRP A 395 -8.78 -1.52 -13.87
CA TRP A 395 -9.85 -2.51 -13.76
C TRP A 395 -10.13 -3.20 -15.10
N ARG A 396 -10.15 -2.44 -16.19
CA ARG A 396 -10.41 -2.92 -17.55
C ARG A 396 -9.41 -3.98 -18.00
N ALA A 397 -8.17 -3.95 -17.50
CA ALA A 397 -7.17 -4.99 -17.81
C ALA A 397 -7.55 -6.36 -17.23
N PHE A 398 -8.22 -6.38 -16.06
CA PHE A 398 -8.71 -7.61 -15.44
C PHE A 398 -10.00 -8.14 -16.07
N ASP A 399 -10.84 -7.25 -16.60
CA ASP A 399 -12.04 -7.61 -17.36
C ASP A 399 -11.66 -8.23 -18.71
N LEU A 400 -10.59 -7.71 -19.32
CA LEU A 400 -10.05 -8.19 -20.58
C LEU A 400 -9.31 -9.52 -20.49
N GLU A 401 -8.54 -9.70 -19.42
CA GLU A 401 -7.69 -10.86 -19.22
C GLU A 401 -8.02 -11.52 -17.88
N PRO A 402 -8.81 -12.61 -17.89
CA PRO A 402 -9.18 -13.33 -16.68
C PRO A 402 -7.97 -13.80 -15.86
N MET A 403 -6.85 -14.14 -16.51
CA MET A 403 -5.62 -14.58 -15.85
C MET A 403 -4.72 -13.42 -15.38
N CYS A 404 -5.16 -12.17 -15.51
CA CYS A 404 -4.46 -11.02 -14.92
C CYS A 404 -4.57 -11.11 -13.39
N GLY A 405 -3.46 -11.40 -12.72
CA GLY A 405 -3.35 -11.46 -11.26
C GLY A 405 -2.99 -10.11 -10.64
N GLY A 406 -2.28 -9.26 -11.39
CA GLY A 406 -1.90 -7.92 -10.98
C GLY A 406 -1.59 -7.01 -12.17
N ALA A 407 -1.83 -5.72 -12.00
CA ALA A 407 -1.59 -4.72 -13.03
C ALA A 407 -1.09 -3.40 -12.42
N CYS A 408 -0.26 -2.66 -13.14
CA CYS A 408 0.15 -1.31 -12.73
C CYS A 408 0.04 -0.30 -13.87
N GLY A 409 -0.16 0.96 -13.49
CA GLY A 409 -0.16 2.10 -14.40
C GLY A 409 1.22 2.75 -14.50
N GLU A 410 1.32 3.73 -15.39
CA GLU A 410 2.48 4.60 -15.50
C GLU A 410 2.60 5.52 -14.28
N ILE A 411 3.71 5.44 -13.55
CA ILE A 411 4.04 6.43 -12.52
C ILE A 411 4.72 7.63 -13.18
N LYS A 412 4.12 8.81 -13.02
CA LYS A 412 4.61 10.10 -13.55
C LYS A 412 5.11 10.99 -12.42
N VAL A 413 6.13 11.78 -12.71
CA VAL A 413 6.58 12.83 -11.79
C VAL A 413 5.61 14.01 -11.88
N MET A 414 5.23 14.59 -10.75
CA MET A 414 4.47 15.85 -10.70
C MET A 414 5.38 17.04 -11.06
N LEU A 415 5.28 17.54 -12.29
CA LEU A 415 6.22 18.53 -12.85
C LEU A 415 5.85 20.00 -12.65
N ASP A 416 4.63 20.32 -12.17
CA ASP A 416 4.06 21.67 -12.13
C ASP A 416 4.34 22.46 -13.43
N HIS A 417 3.75 22.01 -14.54
CA HIS A 417 3.93 22.62 -15.87
C HIS A 417 5.40 22.68 -16.33
N GLY A 418 6.23 21.75 -15.85
CA GLY A 418 7.65 21.64 -16.22
C GLY A 418 8.60 22.46 -15.35
N LYS A 419 8.11 23.32 -14.44
CA LYS A 419 8.97 24.18 -13.60
C LYS A 419 9.92 23.38 -12.72
N LYS A 420 9.50 22.22 -12.21
CA LYS A 420 10.34 21.38 -11.35
C LYS A 420 11.52 20.75 -12.10
N LEU A 421 11.51 20.69 -13.44
CA LEU A 421 12.60 20.12 -14.24
C LEU A 421 13.87 20.98 -14.25
N ILE A 422 13.81 22.22 -13.76
CA ILE A 422 15.00 23.05 -13.54
C ILE A 422 15.94 22.39 -12.52
N ASN A 423 15.38 21.65 -11.55
CA ASN A 423 16.17 20.86 -10.62
C ASN A 423 16.68 19.58 -11.31
N PRO A 424 18.01 19.39 -11.47
CA PRO A 424 18.57 18.23 -12.17
C PRO A 424 18.21 16.89 -11.51
N LEU A 425 17.99 16.86 -10.19
CA LEU A 425 17.58 15.64 -9.48
C LEU A 425 16.17 15.21 -9.87
N VAL A 426 15.25 16.17 -10.00
CA VAL A 426 13.88 15.92 -10.45
C VAL A 426 13.85 15.54 -11.92
N ALA A 427 14.61 16.24 -12.77
CA ALA A 427 14.71 15.93 -14.20
C ALA A 427 15.24 14.50 -14.44
N THR A 428 16.31 14.12 -13.76
CA THR A 428 16.91 12.78 -13.89
C THR A 428 15.94 11.68 -13.46
N GLN A 429 15.22 11.88 -12.35
CA GLN A 429 14.18 10.94 -11.92
C GLN A 429 13.02 10.84 -12.91
N ASN A 430 12.58 11.97 -13.47
CA ASN A 430 11.56 11.99 -14.51
C ASN A 430 12.01 11.19 -15.76
N PHE A 431 13.28 11.34 -16.17
CA PHE A 431 13.84 10.58 -17.28
C PHE A 431 13.84 9.07 -17.00
N GLU A 432 14.32 8.65 -15.82
CA GLU A 432 14.35 7.24 -15.43
C GLU A 432 12.95 6.62 -15.39
N TYR A 433 11.97 7.32 -14.79
CA TYR A 433 10.58 6.85 -14.75
C TYR A 433 10.02 6.68 -16.16
N LYS A 434 10.28 7.62 -17.06
CA LYS A 434 9.81 7.54 -18.45
C LYS A 434 10.45 6.38 -19.20
N MET A 435 11.77 6.25 -19.11
CA MET A 435 12.46 5.16 -19.79
C MET A 435 12.05 3.78 -19.25
N SER A 436 11.88 3.64 -17.94
CA SER A 436 11.39 2.39 -17.35
C SER A 436 9.97 2.03 -17.82
N ASN A 437 9.08 3.02 -17.94
CA ASN A 437 7.71 2.81 -18.43
C ASN A 437 7.61 2.59 -19.96
N ILE A 438 8.63 2.98 -20.74
CA ILE A 438 8.66 2.84 -22.21
C ILE A 438 9.37 1.56 -22.64
N LEU A 439 10.42 1.15 -21.91
CA LEU A 439 11.23 -0.01 -22.27
C LEU A 439 11.02 -1.18 -21.32
N ASP A 440 11.28 -0.99 -20.03
CA ASP A 440 11.35 -2.10 -19.08
C ASP A 440 9.97 -2.68 -18.76
N LYS A 441 8.99 -1.85 -18.40
CA LYS A 441 7.63 -2.31 -18.05
C LYS A 441 6.90 -2.96 -19.23
N PRO A 442 6.97 -2.43 -20.46
CA PRO A 442 6.45 -3.09 -21.64
C PRO A 442 7.12 -4.43 -21.95
N LEU A 443 8.45 -4.51 -21.85
CA LEU A 443 9.21 -5.76 -21.99
C LEU A 443 8.73 -6.80 -20.98
N GLU A 444 8.76 -6.47 -19.69
CA GLU A 444 8.31 -7.33 -18.60
C GLU A 444 6.86 -7.80 -18.82
N SER A 445 5.96 -6.87 -19.16
CA SER A 445 4.56 -7.17 -19.45
C SER A 445 4.36 -8.11 -20.64
N ALA A 446 5.24 -8.10 -21.64
CA ALA A 446 5.19 -9.03 -22.78
C ALA A 446 5.44 -10.48 -22.33
N PHE A 447 6.38 -10.67 -21.42
CA PHE A 447 6.70 -11.98 -20.83
C PHE A 447 5.65 -12.44 -19.80
N GLY A 448 4.86 -11.52 -19.26
CA GLY A 448 3.76 -11.80 -18.33
C GLY A 448 4.20 -11.82 -16.86
N PHE A 449 5.44 -11.42 -16.59
CA PHE A 449 5.95 -11.16 -15.24
C PHE A 449 6.53 -9.75 -15.21
N ILE A 450 6.10 -8.97 -14.22
CA ILE A 450 6.60 -7.63 -13.97
C ILE A 450 7.32 -7.65 -12.65
N SER A 451 8.61 -7.31 -12.66
CA SER A 451 9.48 -7.45 -11.49
C SER A 451 9.06 -6.59 -10.30
N VAL A 452 8.23 -5.56 -10.54
CA VAL A 452 7.61 -4.71 -9.53
C VAL A 452 6.33 -4.07 -10.06
N LEU A 453 5.23 -4.24 -9.33
CA LEU A 453 4.03 -3.42 -9.44
C LEU A 453 4.08 -2.38 -8.31
N PRO A 454 4.27 -1.08 -8.59
CA PRO A 454 4.48 -0.10 -7.54
C PRO A 454 3.29 -0.03 -6.58
N GLY A 455 3.54 -0.15 -5.27
CA GLY A 455 2.51 0.00 -4.24
C GLY A 455 1.83 1.38 -4.18
N ALA A 456 2.34 2.37 -4.93
CA ALA A 456 1.74 3.70 -5.03
C ALA A 456 0.57 3.79 -6.02
N PHE A 457 0.54 2.94 -7.05
CA PHE A 457 -0.56 2.88 -8.03
C PHE A 457 -0.57 1.54 -8.78
N SER A 458 -1.15 0.53 -8.15
CA SER A 458 -1.29 -0.82 -8.69
C SER A 458 -2.63 -1.45 -8.33
N ALA A 459 -3.00 -2.52 -9.01
CA ALA A 459 -4.21 -3.28 -8.76
C ALA A 459 -3.92 -4.78 -8.79
N TYR A 460 -4.71 -5.55 -8.07
CA TYR A 460 -4.56 -6.99 -7.90
C TYR A 460 -5.92 -7.66 -7.92
N ARG A 461 -5.98 -8.85 -8.51
CA ARG A 461 -7.17 -9.69 -8.39
C ARG A 461 -7.17 -10.37 -7.03
N TYR A 462 -8.25 -10.21 -6.26
CA TYR A 462 -8.26 -10.65 -4.85
C TYR A 462 -8.04 -12.17 -4.70
N VAL A 463 -8.67 -12.99 -5.56
CA VAL A 463 -8.46 -14.45 -5.55
C VAL A 463 -7.02 -14.87 -5.91
N ALA A 464 -6.32 -14.07 -6.71
CA ALA A 464 -4.93 -14.34 -7.05
C ALA A 464 -4.03 -14.17 -5.81
N LEU A 465 -4.33 -13.21 -4.95
CA LEU A 465 -3.60 -12.92 -3.71
C LEU A 465 -3.79 -14.02 -2.64
N GLN A 466 -4.95 -14.67 -2.59
CA GLN A 466 -5.26 -15.65 -1.54
C GLN A 466 -4.23 -16.78 -1.46
N ASN A 467 -3.96 -17.25 -0.24
CA ASN A 467 -3.06 -18.37 -0.03
C ASN A 467 -3.70 -19.71 -0.47
N ASP A 468 -2.88 -20.73 -0.64
CA ASP A 468 -3.35 -22.09 -0.89
C ASP A 468 -3.98 -22.73 0.37
N LYS A 469 -4.48 -23.95 0.22
CA LYS A 469 -5.13 -24.72 1.31
C LYS A 469 -4.21 -24.98 2.51
N ASN A 470 -2.89 -24.93 2.32
CA ASN A 470 -1.89 -25.12 3.38
C ASN A 470 -1.49 -23.78 4.04
N GLY A 471 -2.15 -22.68 3.67
CA GLY A 471 -1.82 -21.33 4.13
C GLY A 471 -0.57 -20.74 3.48
N GLN A 472 -0.02 -21.38 2.44
CA GLN A 472 1.16 -20.89 1.71
C GLN A 472 0.73 -20.11 0.46
N GLY A 473 1.28 -18.92 0.25
CA GLY A 473 0.95 -18.17 -0.96
C GLY A 473 1.31 -16.69 -0.92
N PRO A 474 0.77 -15.90 -1.87
CA PRO A 474 1.20 -14.53 -2.09
C PRO A 474 1.01 -13.62 -0.86
N LEU A 475 -0.14 -13.66 -0.19
CA LEU A 475 -0.36 -12.83 1.01
C LEU A 475 0.47 -13.29 2.21
N GLU A 476 0.70 -14.59 2.40
CA GLU A 476 1.58 -15.08 3.47
C GLU A 476 2.99 -14.54 3.31
N LYS A 477 3.55 -14.61 2.09
CA LYS A 477 4.88 -14.06 1.80
C LYS A 477 4.89 -12.55 1.90
N TYR A 478 3.90 -11.86 1.35
CA TYR A 478 3.82 -10.40 1.41
C TYR A 478 3.85 -9.85 2.84
N PHE A 479 3.17 -10.52 3.78
CA PHE A 479 3.11 -10.09 5.18
C PHE A 479 4.21 -10.68 6.07
N ALA A 480 5.03 -11.61 5.58
CA ALA A 480 6.05 -12.25 6.40
C ALA A 480 7.10 -11.26 6.94
N GLY A 481 7.36 -10.15 6.23
CA GLY A 481 8.25 -9.08 6.68
C GLY A 481 7.81 -8.41 7.99
N GLU A 482 6.50 -8.36 8.29
CA GLU A 482 6.00 -7.78 9.55
C GLU A 482 6.38 -8.65 10.77
N LYS A 483 6.22 -9.98 10.65
CA LYS A 483 6.54 -10.95 11.71
C LYS A 483 8.04 -10.99 12.05
N MET A 484 8.88 -10.48 11.15
CA MET A 484 10.33 -10.46 11.27
C MET A 484 10.88 -9.26 12.05
N HIS A 485 10.05 -8.28 12.41
CA HIS A 485 10.49 -7.13 13.21
C HIS A 485 10.62 -7.44 14.72
N GLY A 486 10.16 -8.61 15.19
CA GLY A 486 10.25 -9.03 16.60
C GLY A 486 11.01 -10.34 16.85
N ALA A 487 11.51 -11.00 15.80
CA ALA A 487 12.27 -12.25 15.89
C ALA A 487 13.56 -12.12 15.07
N ASN A 488 14.60 -12.88 15.42
CA ASN A 488 15.94 -12.96 14.79
C ASN A 488 15.93 -13.20 13.26
N ALA A 489 15.39 -12.27 12.47
CA ALA A 489 15.36 -12.38 11.02
C ALA A 489 16.75 -12.07 10.47
N GLY A 490 17.24 -12.94 9.57
CA GLY A 490 18.48 -12.69 8.85
C GLY A 490 18.39 -11.39 8.05
N ILE A 491 19.46 -10.62 8.05
CA ILE A 491 19.61 -9.32 7.35
C ILE A 491 19.29 -9.38 5.85
N PHE A 492 19.55 -10.51 5.20
CA PHE A 492 19.15 -10.75 3.81
C PHE A 492 17.63 -10.60 3.66
N THR A 493 16.88 -11.33 4.49
CA THR A 493 15.41 -11.33 4.47
C THR A 493 14.86 -9.96 4.84
N ALA A 494 15.47 -9.28 5.82
CA ALA A 494 15.05 -7.95 6.20
C ALA A 494 15.24 -6.90 5.08
N ASN A 495 16.34 -6.97 4.32
CA ASN A 495 16.53 -6.13 3.13
C ASN A 495 15.60 -6.51 1.98
N MET A 496 15.33 -7.81 1.80
CA MET A 496 14.40 -8.30 0.78
C MET A 496 13.00 -7.68 0.95
N TYR A 497 12.51 -7.58 2.20
CA TYR A 497 11.23 -6.94 2.54
C TYR A 497 11.25 -5.40 2.54
N LEU A 498 12.35 -4.75 2.12
CA LEU A 498 12.30 -3.33 1.73
C LEU A 498 11.62 -3.12 0.37
N ALA A 499 11.44 -4.19 -0.40
CA ALA A 499 10.73 -4.21 -1.68
C ALA A 499 9.75 -5.38 -1.72
N GLU A 500 8.84 -5.42 -0.74
CA GLU A 500 7.79 -6.43 -0.58
C GLU A 500 6.95 -6.63 -1.85
N ASP A 501 6.72 -5.55 -2.62
CA ASP A 501 5.92 -5.58 -3.84
C ASP A 501 6.57 -6.48 -4.91
N ARG A 502 7.91 -6.56 -4.93
CA ARG A 502 8.66 -7.43 -5.84
C ARG A 502 8.48 -8.91 -5.50
N ILE A 503 8.49 -9.23 -4.20
CA ILE A 503 8.24 -10.58 -3.69
C ILE A 503 6.81 -10.98 -4.07
N LEU A 504 5.84 -10.09 -3.85
CA LEU A 504 4.45 -10.35 -4.21
C LEU A 504 4.28 -10.64 -5.71
N CYS A 505 4.94 -9.88 -6.57
CA CYS A 505 4.91 -10.11 -8.02
C CYS A 505 5.43 -11.51 -8.38
N PHE A 506 6.54 -11.93 -7.78
CA PHE A 506 7.12 -13.25 -8.01
C PHE A 506 6.21 -14.38 -7.49
N GLU A 507 5.67 -14.23 -6.28
CA GLU A 507 4.79 -15.24 -5.66
C GLU A 507 3.45 -15.38 -6.39
N LEU A 508 2.94 -14.30 -7.01
CA LEU A 508 1.76 -14.36 -7.87
C LEU A 508 1.99 -15.23 -9.11
N VAL A 509 3.07 -14.99 -9.85
CA VAL A 509 3.36 -15.71 -11.10
C VAL A 509 3.80 -17.15 -10.84
N SER A 510 4.51 -17.40 -9.73
CA SER A 510 4.98 -18.74 -9.33
C SER A 510 3.98 -19.52 -8.46
N LYS A 511 2.76 -18.97 -8.25
CA LYS A 511 1.72 -19.61 -7.44
C LYS A 511 1.41 -21.01 -7.96
N ARG A 512 1.40 -22.00 -7.06
CA ARG A 512 1.19 -23.40 -7.39
C ARG A 512 -0.17 -23.62 -8.05
N ASN A 513 -0.20 -24.44 -9.09
CA ASN A 513 -1.42 -24.81 -9.83
C ASN A 513 -2.26 -23.59 -10.27
N CYS A 514 -1.58 -22.48 -10.58
CA CYS A 514 -2.17 -21.24 -11.04
C CYS A 514 -1.36 -20.73 -12.23
N ARG A 515 -1.97 -19.89 -13.07
CA ARG A 515 -1.30 -19.29 -14.25
C ARG A 515 -1.47 -17.78 -14.33
N TRP A 516 -1.38 -17.11 -13.19
CA TRP A 516 -1.51 -15.66 -13.10
C TRP A 516 -0.39 -14.96 -13.86
N ILE A 517 -0.75 -13.91 -14.60
CA ILE A 517 0.17 -13.01 -15.29
C ILE A 517 0.03 -11.59 -14.76
N LEU A 518 1.09 -10.81 -14.92
CA LEU A 518 1.15 -9.40 -14.52
C LEU A 518 1.18 -8.50 -15.77
N GLN A 519 0.46 -7.39 -15.74
CA GLN A 519 0.31 -6.50 -16.88
C GLN A 519 0.63 -5.03 -16.61
N TYR A 520 1.26 -4.39 -17.59
CA TYR A 520 1.49 -2.96 -17.60
C TYR A 520 0.41 -2.24 -18.41
N VAL A 521 -0.31 -1.32 -17.78
CA VAL A 521 -1.44 -0.60 -18.40
C VAL A 521 -1.02 0.83 -18.71
N LYS A 522 -0.44 1.05 -19.89
CA LYS A 522 0.00 2.38 -20.36
C LYS A 522 -1.12 3.46 -20.33
N SER A 523 -2.38 3.08 -20.48
CA SER A 523 -3.51 4.03 -20.44
C SER A 523 -3.82 4.53 -19.03
N ALA A 524 -3.35 3.84 -18.00
CA ALA A 524 -3.50 4.24 -16.61
C ALA A 524 -2.24 4.97 -16.15
N ASN A 525 -2.40 6.09 -15.45
CA ASN A 525 -1.28 6.81 -14.84
C ASN A 525 -1.61 7.34 -13.45
N GLY A 526 -0.57 7.47 -12.63
CA GLY A 526 -0.58 8.12 -11.32
C GLY A 526 0.58 9.10 -11.21
N GLU A 527 0.29 10.35 -10.84
CA GLU A 527 1.32 11.38 -10.64
C GLU A 527 1.77 11.39 -9.18
N THR A 528 3.08 11.33 -8.92
CA THR A 528 3.68 11.37 -7.57
C THR A 528 4.73 12.48 -7.46
N ASP A 529 4.94 12.98 -6.24
CA ASP A 529 6.06 13.86 -5.93
C ASP A 529 7.35 13.03 -5.82
N VAL A 530 8.48 13.67 -6.08
CA VAL A 530 9.82 13.07 -6.02
C VAL A 530 10.76 13.93 -5.18
N PRO A 531 11.79 13.35 -4.54
CA PRO A 531 12.76 14.11 -3.78
C PRO A 531 13.44 15.18 -4.65
N ASP A 532 13.42 16.42 -4.18
CA ASP A 532 14.09 17.57 -4.80
C ASP A 532 15.41 17.93 -4.10
N ARG A 533 15.72 17.24 -2.98
CA ARG A 533 16.92 17.43 -2.16
C ARG A 533 17.80 16.18 -2.16
N MET A 534 19.11 16.40 -2.21
CA MET A 534 20.12 15.32 -2.28
C MET A 534 20.02 14.31 -1.13
N ALA A 535 19.87 14.77 0.12
CA ALA A 535 19.81 13.86 1.26
C ALA A 535 18.58 12.93 1.24
N GLU A 536 17.42 13.46 0.86
CA GLU A 536 16.19 12.67 0.72
C GLU A 536 16.29 11.72 -0.47
N PHE A 537 16.88 12.18 -1.56
CA PHE A 537 17.16 11.40 -2.76
C PHE A 537 18.08 10.20 -2.47
N ILE A 538 19.19 10.39 -1.75
CA ILE A 538 20.11 9.31 -1.34
C ILE A 538 19.38 8.28 -0.46
N LEU A 539 18.56 8.72 0.50
CA LEU A 539 17.81 7.80 1.36
C LEU A 539 16.76 6.99 0.60
N GLN A 540 16.04 7.61 -0.33
CA GLN A 540 15.10 6.91 -1.21
C GLN A 540 15.83 5.83 -2.01
N ARG A 541 16.99 6.19 -2.58
CA ARG A 541 17.77 5.31 -3.46
C ARG A 541 18.41 4.15 -2.72
N ARG A 542 18.86 4.35 -1.47
CA ARG A 542 19.29 3.24 -0.60
C ARG A 542 18.20 2.17 -0.51
N ARG A 543 16.96 2.58 -0.20
CA ARG A 543 15.82 1.65 -0.05
C ARG A 543 15.56 0.88 -1.34
N TRP A 544 15.49 1.60 -2.46
CA TRP A 544 15.17 0.99 -3.75
C TRP A 544 16.27 0.08 -4.28
N LEU A 545 17.54 0.48 -4.16
CA LEU A 545 18.67 -0.32 -4.62
C LEU A 545 18.83 -1.58 -3.79
N ASN A 546 18.85 -1.47 -2.45
CA ASN A 546 18.95 -2.63 -1.57
C ASN A 546 17.74 -3.55 -1.75
N GLY A 547 16.51 -3.01 -1.64
CA GLY A 547 15.30 -3.81 -1.79
C GLY A 547 15.22 -4.52 -3.15
N SER A 548 15.56 -3.83 -4.24
CA SER A 548 15.57 -4.45 -5.58
C SER A 548 16.64 -5.51 -5.73
N PHE A 549 17.85 -5.29 -5.20
CA PHE A 549 18.94 -6.26 -5.27
C PHE A 549 18.60 -7.56 -4.53
N PHE A 550 18.19 -7.48 -3.26
CA PHE A 550 17.87 -8.66 -2.45
C PHE A 550 16.63 -9.39 -2.96
N ALA A 551 15.60 -8.67 -3.45
CA ALA A 551 14.43 -9.29 -4.07
C ALA A 551 14.78 -9.97 -5.42
N ALA A 552 15.69 -9.40 -6.22
CA ALA A 552 16.15 -10.04 -7.45
C ALA A 552 16.93 -11.34 -7.15
N VAL A 553 17.83 -11.33 -6.15
CA VAL A 553 18.50 -12.55 -5.70
C VAL A 553 17.50 -13.59 -5.21
N TYR A 554 16.45 -13.19 -4.49
CA TYR A 554 15.36 -14.10 -4.09
C TYR A 554 14.66 -14.72 -5.30
N ALA A 555 14.21 -13.91 -6.26
CA ALA A 555 13.52 -14.41 -7.45
C ALA A 555 14.42 -15.33 -8.29
N ILE A 556 15.71 -15.01 -8.44
CA ILE A 556 16.68 -15.81 -9.18
C ILE A 556 16.98 -17.13 -8.47
N THR A 557 17.14 -17.14 -7.15
CA THR A 557 17.38 -18.38 -6.39
C THR A 557 16.15 -19.29 -6.35
N HIS A 558 14.95 -18.72 -6.44
CA HIS A 558 13.68 -19.44 -6.39
C HIS A 558 13.03 -19.64 -7.76
N PHE A 559 13.70 -19.31 -8.87
CA PHE A 559 13.13 -19.38 -10.23
C PHE A 559 12.51 -20.75 -10.56
N TYR A 560 13.05 -21.84 -9.98
CA TYR A 560 12.54 -23.21 -10.15
C TYR A 560 11.07 -23.35 -9.72
N GLN A 561 10.58 -22.47 -8.84
CA GLN A 561 9.18 -22.46 -8.40
C GLN A 561 8.21 -22.22 -9.56
N ILE A 562 8.62 -21.59 -10.65
CA ILE A 562 7.78 -21.41 -11.84
C ILE A 562 7.32 -22.76 -12.42
N TRP A 563 8.09 -23.82 -12.26
CA TRP A 563 7.71 -25.15 -12.77
C TRP A 563 6.52 -25.76 -12.02
N ARG A 564 6.21 -25.29 -10.80
CA ARG A 564 5.04 -25.73 -10.01
C ARG A 564 3.74 -25.01 -10.39
N SER A 565 3.79 -24.03 -11.29
CA SER A 565 2.63 -23.29 -11.81
C SER A 565 1.97 -24.05 -12.97
N ASP A 566 0.73 -23.67 -13.29
CA ASP A 566 -0.04 -24.22 -14.42
C ASP A 566 0.13 -23.40 -15.71
N HIS A 567 1.21 -22.61 -15.80
CA HIS A 567 1.59 -21.92 -17.03
C HIS A 567 1.89 -22.93 -18.15
N SER A 568 1.56 -22.57 -19.39
CA SER A 568 1.90 -23.39 -20.56
C SER A 568 3.42 -23.55 -20.70
N ALA A 569 3.87 -24.60 -21.39
CA ALA A 569 5.31 -24.83 -21.62
C ALA A 569 5.98 -23.64 -22.31
N SER A 570 5.30 -23.03 -23.29
CA SER A 570 5.78 -21.82 -23.98
C SER A 570 5.89 -20.63 -23.02
N ARG A 571 4.90 -20.41 -22.15
CA ARG A 571 4.94 -19.34 -21.14
C ARG A 571 6.08 -19.54 -20.14
N LYS A 572 6.27 -20.78 -19.65
CA LYS A 572 7.38 -21.12 -18.73
C LYS A 572 8.74 -20.85 -19.38
N PHE A 573 8.91 -21.20 -20.66
CA PHE A 573 10.13 -20.91 -21.40
C PHE A 573 10.36 -19.40 -21.57
N MET A 574 9.32 -18.63 -21.90
CA MET A 574 9.39 -17.17 -21.99
C MET A 574 9.80 -16.54 -20.65
N LEU A 575 9.18 -16.96 -19.54
CA LEU A 575 9.56 -16.50 -18.20
C LEU A 575 11.02 -16.84 -17.86
N LEU A 576 11.52 -18.01 -18.27
CA LEU A 576 12.93 -18.38 -18.09
C LEU A 576 13.88 -17.42 -18.82
N ILE A 577 13.55 -17.02 -20.06
CA ILE A 577 14.31 -16.01 -20.81
C ILE A 577 14.34 -14.70 -20.03
N GLU A 578 13.21 -14.28 -19.48
CA GLU A 578 13.13 -13.06 -18.68
C GLU A 578 14.01 -13.14 -17.41
N PHE A 579 14.01 -14.27 -16.68
CA PHE A 579 14.90 -14.45 -15.52
C PHE A 579 16.38 -14.43 -15.90
N ILE A 580 16.76 -15.00 -17.05
CA ILE A 580 18.13 -14.91 -17.58
C ILE A 580 18.48 -13.44 -17.84
N TYR A 581 17.60 -12.71 -18.52
CA TYR A 581 17.77 -11.27 -18.77
C TYR A 581 17.90 -10.47 -17.46
N GLN A 582 17.05 -10.69 -16.47
CA GLN A 582 17.14 -10.03 -15.17
C GLN A 582 18.45 -10.37 -14.45
N THR A 583 18.93 -11.62 -14.54
CA THR A 583 20.21 -12.06 -13.99
C THR A 583 21.38 -11.31 -14.63
N ILE A 584 21.39 -11.19 -15.96
CA ILE A 584 22.44 -10.44 -16.68
C ILE A 584 22.42 -8.96 -16.26
N ASN A 585 21.25 -8.32 -16.19
CA ASN A 585 21.15 -6.93 -15.72
C ASN A 585 21.67 -6.77 -14.28
N MET A 586 21.36 -7.72 -13.39
CA MET A 586 21.84 -7.70 -12.01
C MET A 586 23.37 -7.82 -11.95
N LEU A 587 23.99 -8.65 -12.80
CA LEU A 587 25.45 -8.76 -12.91
C LEU A 587 26.07 -7.44 -13.40
N PHE A 588 25.48 -6.80 -14.42
CA PHE A 588 25.92 -5.48 -14.88
C PHE A 588 25.83 -4.42 -13.79
N ALA A 589 24.76 -4.43 -13.00
CA ALA A 589 24.59 -3.53 -11.86
C ALA A 589 25.62 -3.81 -10.75
N TRP A 590 25.94 -5.08 -10.48
CA TRP A 590 26.94 -5.49 -9.47
C TRP A 590 28.34 -4.97 -9.80
N PHE A 591 28.73 -5.01 -11.09
CA PHE A 591 30.03 -4.56 -11.58
C PHE A 591 30.03 -3.11 -12.11
N ALA A 592 28.97 -2.34 -11.86
CA ALA A 592 28.80 -1.01 -12.46
C ALA A 592 29.94 -0.03 -12.14
N ILE A 593 30.47 -0.05 -10.90
CA ILE A 593 31.58 0.83 -10.50
C ILE A 593 32.88 0.44 -11.20
N GLY A 594 33.21 -0.86 -11.23
CA GLY A 594 34.38 -1.36 -11.95
C GLY A 594 34.30 -1.05 -13.44
N ASN A 595 33.16 -1.29 -14.07
CA ASN A 595 32.93 -0.97 -15.47
C ASN A 595 33.07 0.52 -15.75
N PHE A 596 32.51 1.39 -14.92
CA PHE A 596 32.63 2.84 -15.11
C PHE A 596 34.09 3.32 -14.93
N PHE A 597 34.81 2.78 -13.95
CA PHE A 597 36.24 3.09 -13.77
C PHE A 597 37.07 2.63 -14.97
N LEU A 598 36.81 1.43 -15.51
CA LEU A 598 37.50 0.93 -16.70
C LEU A 598 37.26 1.82 -17.92
N VAL A 599 36.01 2.20 -18.19
CA VAL A 599 35.65 3.14 -19.26
C VAL A 599 36.40 4.47 -19.07
N PHE A 600 36.39 5.01 -17.84
CA PHE A 600 37.10 6.23 -17.50
C PHE A 600 38.60 6.10 -17.79
N ARG A 601 39.26 5.06 -17.28
CA ARG A 601 40.71 4.88 -17.41
C ARG A 601 41.13 4.67 -18.85
N ILE A 602 40.44 3.81 -19.60
CA ILE A 602 40.77 3.51 -21.00
C ILE A 602 40.63 4.76 -21.86
N LEU A 603 39.52 5.50 -21.73
CA LEU A 603 39.28 6.70 -22.53
C LEU A 603 40.27 7.83 -22.20
N THR A 604 40.57 8.00 -20.93
CA THR A 604 41.52 9.00 -20.44
C THR A 604 42.95 8.69 -20.89
N THR A 605 43.34 7.42 -20.88
CA THR A 605 44.66 6.96 -21.36
C THR A 605 44.77 7.14 -22.88
N SER A 606 43.69 6.84 -23.61
CA SER A 606 43.64 7.03 -25.05
C SER A 606 43.89 8.49 -25.43
N LEU A 607 43.37 9.47 -24.68
CA LEU A 607 43.64 10.90 -24.95
C LEU A 607 45.12 11.31 -24.83
N GLY A 608 45.92 10.53 -24.08
CA GLY A 608 47.33 10.77 -23.84
C GLY A 608 48.26 10.37 -25.00
N THR A 609 47.74 9.74 -26.05
CA THR A 609 48.51 9.38 -27.24
C THR A 609 49.00 10.64 -27.97
N LYS A 610 50.16 10.53 -28.64
CA LYS A 610 50.83 11.66 -29.31
C LYS A 610 49.96 12.32 -30.39
N ASP A 611 49.08 11.55 -31.01
CA ASP A 611 48.19 11.99 -32.10
C ASP A 611 46.93 12.72 -31.61
N LEU A 612 46.70 12.73 -30.29
CA LEU A 612 45.55 13.38 -29.65
C LEU A 612 45.99 14.60 -28.83
N LEU A 613 45.85 14.56 -27.50
CA LEU A 613 46.25 15.67 -26.62
C LEU A 613 47.70 15.53 -26.12
N GLY A 614 48.37 14.42 -26.45
CA GLY A 614 49.77 14.16 -26.11
C GLY A 614 50.05 14.36 -24.61
N GLN A 615 51.06 15.17 -24.30
CA GLN A 615 51.49 15.40 -22.92
C GLN A 615 50.41 16.06 -22.04
N VAL A 616 49.58 16.94 -22.61
CA VAL A 616 48.48 17.58 -21.86
C VAL A 616 47.43 16.53 -21.48
N GLY A 617 47.11 15.62 -22.39
CA GLY A 617 46.21 14.49 -22.13
C GLY A 617 46.71 13.59 -21.01
N ASN A 618 48.01 13.26 -21.01
CA ASN A 618 48.63 12.45 -19.96
C ASN A 618 48.58 13.11 -18.58
N VAL A 619 48.91 14.40 -18.49
CA VAL A 619 48.88 15.15 -17.22
C VAL A 619 47.45 15.22 -16.68
N LEU A 620 46.48 15.60 -17.53
CA LEU A 620 45.07 15.64 -17.14
C LEU A 620 44.56 14.27 -16.70
N GLY A 621 44.99 13.21 -17.38
CA GLY A 621 44.57 11.86 -17.07
C GLY A 621 45.04 11.39 -15.69
N VAL A 622 46.31 11.61 -15.37
CA VAL A 622 46.86 11.29 -14.04
C VAL A 622 46.15 12.11 -12.96
N VAL A 623 45.95 13.42 -13.18
CA VAL A 623 45.27 14.29 -12.20
C VAL A 623 43.83 13.82 -11.96
N PHE A 624 43.06 13.58 -13.01
CA PHE A 624 41.67 13.11 -12.85
C PHE A 624 41.59 11.71 -12.27
N GLU A 625 42.53 10.81 -12.54
CA GLU A 625 42.57 9.48 -11.95
C GLU A 625 42.77 9.56 -10.43
N TRP A 626 43.73 10.36 -9.95
CA TRP A 626 43.92 10.56 -8.51
C TRP A 626 42.71 11.23 -7.85
N LEU A 627 42.11 12.24 -8.50
CA LEU A 627 40.89 12.89 -7.99
C LEU A 627 39.69 11.95 -7.98
N TYR A 628 39.56 11.08 -8.99
CA TYR A 628 38.54 10.04 -9.07
C TYR A 628 38.68 9.10 -7.86
N LEU A 629 39.86 8.53 -7.65
CA LEU A 629 40.12 7.58 -6.56
C LEU A 629 39.92 8.25 -5.18
N ALA A 630 40.43 9.47 -4.99
CA ALA A 630 40.25 10.22 -3.76
C ALA A 630 38.78 10.51 -3.45
N THR A 631 38.01 10.89 -4.46
CA THR A 631 36.56 11.13 -4.32
C THR A 631 35.81 9.83 -4.05
N LEU A 632 36.20 8.73 -4.69
CA LEU A 632 35.63 7.40 -4.46
C LEU A 632 35.86 6.96 -3.00
N VAL A 633 37.09 7.07 -2.50
CA VAL A 633 37.45 6.76 -1.10
C VAL A 633 36.68 7.66 -0.12
N THR A 634 36.57 8.95 -0.43
CA THR A 634 35.77 9.90 0.38
C THR A 634 34.31 9.46 0.45
N CYS A 635 33.75 8.94 -0.66
CA CYS A 635 32.39 8.40 -0.69
C CYS A 635 32.24 7.24 0.30
N PHE A 636 33.17 6.29 0.29
CA PHE A 636 33.16 5.15 1.22
C PHE A 636 33.23 5.60 2.67
N VAL A 637 34.13 6.54 2.99
CA VAL A 637 34.28 7.09 4.35
C VAL A 637 32.99 7.77 4.81
N LEU A 638 32.39 8.62 3.97
CA LEU A 638 31.14 9.31 4.31
C LEU A 638 29.95 8.36 4.42
N ALA A 639 29.87 7.36 3.55
CA ALA A 639 28.78 6.38 3.54
C ALA A 639 28.78 5.47 4.75
N LEU A 640 29.95 5.14 5.31
CA LEU A 640 30.10 4.32 6.51
C LEU A 640 29.98 5.12 7.81
N GLY A 641 30.43 6.38 7.82
CA GLY A 641 30.53 7.19 9.05
C GLY A 641 29.38 8.17 9.29
N ASN A 642 28.71 8.66 8.24
CA ASN A 642 27.82 9.81 8.35
C ASN A 642 26.44 9.60 7.69
N ARG A 643 25.40 10.21 8.30
CA ARG A 643 24.09 10.33 7.65
C ARG A 643 24.11 11.44 6.58
N PRO A 644 23.41 11.26 5.43
CA PRO A 644 23.35 12.24 4.35
C PRO A 644 22.85 13.62 4.78
N GLN A 645 21.96 13.68 5.78
CA GLN A 645 21.43 14.95 6.31
C GLN A 645 22.53 15.80 6.96
N GLY A 646 23.48 15.17 7.68
CA GLY A 646 24.58 15.87 8.35
C GLY A 646 25.71 16.28 7.41
N SER A 647 25.83 15.62 6.26
CA SER A 647 26.95 15.78 5.31
C SER A 647 26.49 16.18 3.90
N ASN A 648 25.28 16.76 3.78
CA ASN A 648 24.64 17.08 2.50
C ASN A 648 25.55 17.93 1.58
N LYS A 649 26.25 18.92 2.14
CA LYS A 649 27.20 19.75 1.37
C LYS A 649 28.31 18.94 0.71
N LEU A 650 28.87 17.96 1.42
CA LEU A 650 29.93 17.10 0.87
C LEU A 650 29.39 16.19 -0.24
N TYR A 651 28.23 15.58 -0.04
CA TYR A 651 27.56 14.79 -1.09
C TYR A 651 27.23 15.64 -2.33
N MET A 652 26.85 16.91 -2.14
CA MET A 652 26.63 17.82 -3.26
C MET A 652 27.94 18.16 -3.98
N THR A 653 29.03 18.46 -3.25
CA THR A 653 30.35 18.70 -3.86
C THR A 653 30.82 17.51 -4.69
N MET A 654 30.66 16.29 -4.16
CA MET A 654 30.98 15.07 -4.89
C MET A 654 30.12 14.91 -6.15
N THR A 655 28.83 15.20 -6.06
CA THR A 655 27.93 15.17 -7.21
C THR A 655 28.40 16.14 -8.30
N CYS A 656 28.79 17.36 -7.94
CA CYS A 656 29.35 18.33 -8.88
C CYS A 656 30.65 17.80 -9.53
N PHE A 657 31.54 17.18 -8.75
CA PHE A 657 32.74 16.54 -9.29
C PHE A 657 32.42 15.43 -10.29
N TRP A 658 31.47 14.56 -9.98
CA TRP A 658 31.03 13.49 -10.88
C TRP A 658 30.41 14.02 -12.18
N VAL A 659 29.70 15.14 -12.13
CA VAL A 659 29.22 15.84 -13.32
C VAL A 659 30.39 16.37 -14.17
N ILE A 660 31.42 16.96 -13.55
CA ILE A 660 32.62 17.42 -14.26
C ILE A 660 33.34 16.25 -14.94
N ILE A 661 33.49 15.12 -14.26
CA ILE A 661 34.05 13.89 -14.84
C ILE A 661 33.20 13.42 -16.03
N MET A 662 31.86 13.48 -15.93
CA MET A 662 31.01 13.09 -17.05
C MET A 662 31.19 14.01 -18.26
N ILE A 663 31.31 15.31 -18.05
CA ILE A 663 31.56 16.29 -19.12
C ILE A 663 32.92 15.99 -19.76
N TYR A 664 33.95 15.75 -18.96
CA TYR A 664 35.27 15.37 -19.44
C TYR A 664 35.24 14.08 -20.27
N LEU A 665 34.57 13.03 -19.79
CA LEU A 665 34.44 11.76 -20.53
C LEU A 665 33.63 11.92 -21.82
N THR A 666 32.58 12.73 -21.80
CA THR A 666 31.79 13.02 -23.00
C THR A 666 32.63 13.77 -24.03
N PHE A 667 33.38 14.78 -23.59
CA PHE A 667 34.35 15.48 -24.43
C PHE A 667 35.39 14.52 -25.00
N ALA A 668 35.99 13.69 -24.16
CA ALA A 668 37.00 12.71 -24.54
C ALA A 668 36.47 11.76 -25.61
N ALA A 669 35.28 11.20 -25.40
CA ALA A 669 34.63 10.29 -26.35
C ALA A 669 34.39 10.96 -27.70
N ILE A 670 33.83 12.17 -27.71
CA ILE A 670 33.57 12.93 -28.94
C ILE A 670 34.89 13.29 -29.64
N TYR A 671 35.89 13.77 -28.89
CA TYR A 671 37.18 14.19 -29.44
C TYR A 671 37.94 13.03 -30.09
N VAL A 672 38.04 11.89 -29.39
CA VAL A 672 38.66 10.66 -29.93
C VAL A 672 37.92 10.20 -31.19
N THR A 673 36.58 10.20 -31.17
CA THR A 673 35.76 9.81 -32.32
C THR A 673 36.02 10.71 -33.54
N VAL A 674 36.01 12.04 -33.36
CA VAL A 674 36.23 13.00 -34.45
C VAL A 674 37.65 12.87 -35.02
N ARG A 675 38.67 12.75 -34.16
CA ARG A 675 40.06 12.57 -34.61
C ARG A 675 40.28 11.25 -35.33
N SER A 676 39.67 10.17 -34.85
CA SER A 676 39.68 8.87 -35.52
C SER A 676 39.07 8.98 -36.92
N ILE A 677 37.92 9.65 -37.07
CA ILE A 677 37.29 9.87 -38.39
C ILE A 677 38.18 10.74 -39.29
N GLN A 678 38.80 11.81 -38.76
CA GLN A 678 39.68 12.68 -39.54
C GLN A 678 40.90 11.95 -40.09
N HIS A 679 41.50 11.06 -39.28
CA HIS A 679 42.63 10.24 -39.71
C HIS A 679 42.23 9.30 -40.86
N GLU A 680 41.10 8.59 -40.72
CA GLU A 680 40.56 7.69 -41.76
C GLU A 680 40.15 8.41 -43.05
N VAL A 681 39.70 9.67 -42.95
CA VAL A 681 39.36 10.50 -44.12
C VAL A 681 40.61 11.04 -44.82
N ALA A 682 41.68 11.35 -44.07
CA ALA A 682 42.94 11.86 -44.61
C ALA A 682 43.69 10.81 -45.46
N ASP A 683 43.53 9.51 -45.14
CA ASP A 683 44.11 8.40 -45.90
C ASP A 683 43.40 8.14 -47.25
N GLY A 684 42.37 8.92 -47.59
CA GLY A 684 41.74 8.91 -48.93
C GLY A 684 40.86 7.69 -49.24
N SER A 685 40.70 6.76 -48.29
CA SER A 685 39.93 5.52 -48.44
C SER A 685 38.57 5.54 -47.73
N PHE A 686 37.94 6.70 -47.57
CA PHE A 686 36.63 6.79 -46.90
C PHE A 686 35.50 6.23 -47.80
N SER A 687 35.43 4.91 -47.88
CA SER A 687 34.26 4.17 -48.34
C SER A 687 33.36 3.93 -47.12
N PHE A 688 32.04 3.98 -47.29
CA PHE A 688 31.07 3.63 -46.24
C PHE A 688 31.33 2.21 -45.68
N SER A 689 31.97 1.32 -46.47
CA SER A 689 32.42 -0.01 -46.03
C SER A 689 33.59 -0.02 -45.05
N ALA A 690 34.45 1.01 -45.05
CA ALA A 690 35.60 1.12 -44.14
C ALA A 690 35.16 1.32 -42.68
N ILE A 691 34.02 2.00 -42.46
CA ILE A 691 33.39 2.14 -41.13
C ILE A 691 33.03 0.76 -40.53
N PHE A 692 32.62 -0.19 -41.35
CA PHE A 692 32.33 -1.57 -40.93
C PHE A 692 33.58 -2.44 -40.84
N SER A 693 34.73 -1.96 -41.33
CA SER A 693 36.00 -2.70 -41.36
C SER A 693 36.78 -2.54 -40.05
N ASN A 694 36.67 -1.38 -39.38
CA ASN A 694 37.24 -1.16 -38.05
C ASN A 694 36.24 -1.63 -36.96
N LEU A 695 36.44 -2.87 -36.49
CA LEU A 695 35.59 -3.51 -35.47
C LEU A 695 35.44 -2.66 -34.20
N GLN A 696 36.48 -1.94 -33.76
CA GLN A 696 36.44 -1.15 -32.53
C GLN A 696 35.58 0.11 -32.71
N PHE A 697 35.78 0.83 -33.82
CA PHE A 697 34.97 2.00 -34.17
C PHE A 697 33.50 1.61 -34.40
N PHE A 698 33.26 0.52 -35.15
CA PHE A 698 31.93 -0.01 -35.39
C PHE A 698 31.22 -0.42 -34.09
N SER A 699 31.91 -1.13 -33.19
CA SER A 699 31.33 -1.55 -31.90
C SER A 699 30.91 -0.37 -31.03
N MET A 700 31.67 0.72 -31.04
CA MET A 700 31.34 1.95 -30.30
C MET A 700 30.11 2.65 -30.88
N ILE A 701 30.02 2.79 -32.21
CA ILE A 701 28.86 3.37 -32.88
C ILE A 701 27.60 2.53 -32.61
N VAL A 702 27.70 1.20 -32.79
CA VAL A 702 26.57 0.29 -32.54
C VAL A 702 26.09 0.42 -31.10
N SER A 703 27.00 0.43 -30.13
CA SER A 703 26.64 0.56 -28.71
C SER A 703 25.97 1.90 -28.38
N LEU A 704 26.52 3.03 -28.85
CA LEU A 704 25.94 4.35 -28.61
C LEU A 704 24.57 4.52 -29.28
N MET A 705 24.45 4.12 -30.55
CA MET A 705 23.19 4.17 -31.30
C MET A 705 22.14 3.24 -30.68
N SER A 706 22.54 2.02 -30.30
CA SER A 706 21.64 1.08 -29.63
C SER A 706 21.14 1.59 -28.28
N THR A 707 21.89 2.46 -27.61
CA THR A 707 21.47 3.02 -26.33
C THR A 707 20.61 4.26 -26.56
N TYR A 708 21.16 5.32 -27.16
CA TYR A 708 20.48 6.61 -27.21
C TYR A 708 19.46 6.74 -28.35
N VAL A 709 19.75 6.17 -29.53
CA VAL A 709 18.83 6.25 -30.66
C VAL A 709 17.64 5.32 -30.45
N LEU A 710 17.84 4.11 -29.89
CA LEU A 710 16.70 3.26 -29.53
C LEU A 710 15.83 3.91 -28.46
N TRP A 711 16.39 4.63 -27.48
CA TRP A 711 15.59 5.39 -26.52
C TRP A 711 14.74 6.45 -27.22
N LEU A 712 15.34 7.26 -28.10
CA LEU A 712 14.61 8.28 -28.85
C LEU A 712 13.50 7.68 -29.72
N VAL A 713 13.83 6.63 -30.50
CA VAL A 713 12.89 5.95 -31.38
C VAL A 713 11.76 5.32 -30.58
N ALA A 714 12.07 4.61 -29.48
CA ALA A 714 11.05 4.03 -28.60
C ALA A 714 10.13 5.12 -28.04
N SER A 715 10.68 6.24 -27.56
CA SER A 715 9.89 7.34 -27.02
C SER A 715 8.98 8.01 -28.05
N ILE A 716 9.41 8.11 -29.32
CA ILE A 716 8.57 8.56 -30.43
C ILE A 716 7.45 7.56 -30.72
N LEU A 717 7.76 6.26 -30.81
CA LEU A 717 6.78 5.20 -31.08
C LEU A 717 5.75 5.05 -29.95
N PHE A 718 6.15 5.34 -28.71
CA PHE A 718 5.25 5.43 -27.56
C PHE A 718 4.49 6.77 -27.48
N PHE A 719 4.67 7.70 -28.43
CA PHE A 719 4.05 9.03 -28.47
C PHE A 719 4.34 9.88 -27.21
N ASP A 720 5.53 9.76 -26.63
CA ASP A 720 5.96 10.56 -25.48
C ASP A 720 7.46 10.93 -25.54
N PRO A 721 7.92 11.71 -26.53
CA PRO A 721 9.34 12.00 -26.71
C PRO A 721 9.88 13.10 -25.79
N TRP A 722 9.04 13.80 -25.04
CA TRP A 722 9.39 15.07 -24.39
C TRP A 722 10.55 14.97 -23.40
N HIS A 723 10.63 13.87 -22.65
CA HIS A 723 11.70 13.63 -21.68
C HIS A 723 13.10 13.59 -22.31
N MET A 724 13.20 13.22 -23.60
CA MET A 724 14.46 13.26 -24.35
C MET A 724 14.99 14.68 -24.55
N PHE A 725 14.11 15.68 -24.57
CA PHE A 725 14.50 17.08 -24.76
C PHE A 725 14.60 17.85 -23.43
N THR A 726 13.78 17.49 -22.45
CA THR A 726 13.71 18.24 -21.18
C THR A 726 14.62 17.71 -20.08
N SER A 727 14.98 16.42 -20.12
CA SER A 727 15.60 15.72 -18.97
C SER A 727 16.80 14.84 -19.31
N PHE A 728 17.02 14.54 -20.60
CA PHE A 728 18.09 13.66 -21.06
C PHE A 728 19.48 14.14 -20.66
N LEU A 729 19.79 15.43 -20.89
CA LEU A 729 21.10 15.97 -20.59
C LEU A 729 21.43 15.87 -19.09
N GLN A 730 20.47 16.23 -18.24
CA GLN A 730 20.61 16.13 -16.78
C GLN A 730 20.84 14.68 -16.35
N TYR A 731 20.13 13.73 -16.98
CA TYR A 731 20.29 12.30 -16.70
C TYR A 731 21.69 11.78 -17.06
N ILE A 732 22.19 12.11 -18.26
CA ILE A 732 23.54 11.72 -18.68
C ILE A 732 24.58 12.29 -17.72
N LEU A 733 24.48 13.59 -17.38
CA LEU A 733 25.43 14.25 -16.48
C LEU A 733 25.44 13.66 -15.06
N LEU A 734 24.29 13.22 -14.56
CA LEU A 734 24.17 12.63 -13.22
C LEU A 734 24.41 11.11 -13.18
N THR A 735 24.61 10.45 -14.32
CA THR A 735 24.86 9.00 -14.39
C THR A 735 26.03 8.55 -13.50
N PRO A 736 27.19 9.24 -13.44
CA PRO A 736 28.28 8.81 -12.55
C PRO A 736 27.95 8.96 -11.06
N THR A 737 27.08 9.91 -10.69
CA THR A 737 26.58 10.04 -9.32
C THR A 737 25.71 8.83 -8.96
N TYR A 738 24.88 8.33 -9.89
CA TYR A 738 24.10 7.12 -9.67
C TYR A 738 25.00 5.90 -9.48
N ILE A 739 26.01 5.75 -10.34
CA ILE A 739 26.92 4.59 -10.32
C ILE A 739 27.81 4.60 -9.09
N ASN A 740 28.42 5.74 -8.74
CA ASN A 740 29.40 5.81 -7.67
C ASN A 740 28.75 6.19 -6.33
N VAL A 741 28.08 7.34 -6.23
CA VAL A 741 27.60 7.85 -4.94
C VAL A 741 26.44 7.00 -4.39
N LEU A 742 25.41 6.78 -5.21
CA LEU A 742 24.19 6.10 -4.74
C LEU A 742 24.42 4.62 -4.45
N ASN A 743 25.14 3.90 -5.33
CA ASN A 743 25.45 2.49 -5.08
C ASN A 743 26.37 2.30 -3.87
N ILE A 744 27.44 3.09 -3.74
CA ILE A 744 28.32 3.00 -2.55
C ILE A 744 27.50 3.25 -1.30
N TYR A 745 26.69 4.31 -1.28
CA TYR A 745 25.86 4.61 -0.11
C TYR A 745 24.88 3.47 0.19
N ALA A 746 24.24 2.88 -0.83
CA ALA A 746 23.29 1.79 -0.67
C ALA A 746 23.95 0.53 -0.06
N PHE A 747 25.03 0.04 -0.65
CA PHE A 747 25.74 -1.17 -0.20
C PHE A 747 26.39 -0.97 1.19
N CYS A 748 26.98 0.19 1.44
CA CYS A 748 27.51 0.56 2.77
C CYS A 748 26.42 0.72 3.83
N ASN A 749 25.14 0.80 3.45
CA ASN A 749 24.02 0.95 4.39
C ASN A 749 23.01 -0.20 4.32
N THR A 750 23.44 -1.41 3.93
CA THR A 750 22.61 -2.64 3.96
C THR A 750 22.13 -3.05 5.36
N HIS A 751 22.88 -2.69 6.40
CA HIS A 751 22.44 -2.82 7.80
C HIS A 751 21.27 -1.90 8.17
N ASP A 752 21.05 -0.80 7.45
CA ASP A 752 19.99 0.17 7.76
C ASP A 752 18.67 -0.21 7.07
N ILE A 753 17.84 -0.96 7.80
CA ILE A 753 16.52 -1.43 7.39
C ILE A 753 15.42 -0.43 7.82
N THR A 754 15.79 0.77 8.28
CA THR A 754 14.81 1.76 8.72
C THR A 754 13.99 2.28 7.53
N TRP A 755 12.68 2.43 7.76
CA TRP A 755 11.76 2.95 6.75
C TRP A 755 11.78 4.49 6.64
N GLY A 756 12.54 5.19 7.48
CA GLY A 756 12.68 6.65 7.44
C GLY A 756 11.56 7.42 8.16
N THR A 757 10.70 6.76 8.93
CA THR A 757 9.69 7.43 9.77
C THR A 757 10.31 7.85 11.11
N LYS A 758 10.09 9.12 11.50
CA LYS A 758 10.53 9.68 12.78
C LYS A 758 9.75 9.01 13.93
N GLY A 759 10.45 8.79 15.05
CA GLY A 759 10.12 7.93 16.20
C GLY A 759 8.67 7.90 16.69
N ASP A 760 8.32 6.84 17.41
CA ASP A 760 6.97 6.64 17.98
C ASP A 760 6.67 7.67 19.08
N ASP A 761 5.69 8.53 18.81
CA ASP A 761 5.10 9.38 19.85
C ASP A 761 3.98 8.57 20.51
N LYS A 762 3.90 8.61 21.85
CA LYS A 762 2.84 7.91 22.59
C LYS A 762 1.50 8.64 22.37
N PRO A 763 0.44 7.94 21.95
CA PRO A 763 -0.88 8.55 21.78
C PRO A 763 -1.46 9.02 23.13
N GLU A 764 -2.30 10.04 23.09
CA GLU A 764 -3.07 10.51 24.25
C GLU A 764 -4.12 9.48 24.67
N LYS A 765 -4.28 9.23 25.97
CA LYS A 765 -5.14 8.15 26.50
C LYS A 765 -6.61 8.42 26.21
N LEU A 766 -7.32 7.43 25.68
CA LEU A 766 -8.77 7.47 25.42
C LEU A 766 -9.55 6.76 26.55
N PRO A 767 -10.85 7.03 26.73
CA PRO A 767 -11.67 6.32 27.72
C PRO A 767 -11.88 4.84 27.35
N SER A 768 -12.03 3.97 28.36
CA SER A 768 -12.34 2.54 28.22
C SER A 768 -13.85 2.29 28.35
N ALA A 769 -14.34 1.26 27.66
CA ALA A 769 -15.75 0.86 27.65
C ALA A 769 -15.87 -0.55 28.25
N ASN A 770 -16.53 -0.70 29.41
CA ASN A 770 -16.63 -1.95 30.16
C ASN A 770 -18.08 -2.45 30.27
N LEU A 771 -18.28 -3.77 30.21
CA LEU A 771 -19.58 -4.45 30.33
C LEU A 771 -20.18 -4.35 31.74
N LYS A 772 -21.48 -4.05 31.82
CA LYS A 772 -22.32 -4.25 33.02
C LYS A 772 -23.10 -5.59 32.96
N PRO A 773 -23.62 -6.10 34.10
CA PRO A 773 -24.51 -7.26 34.13
C PRO A 773 -25.78 -6.95 33.33
N GLY A 774 -25.90 -7.50 32.12
CA GLY A 774 -27.00 -7.19 31.19
C GLY A 774 -26.59 -6.94 29.73
N GLY A 775 -25.29 -6.94 29.39
CA GLY A 775 -24.82 -6.84 28.00
C GLY A 775 -24.73 -5.42 27.42
N LYS A 776 -24.93 -4.40 28.27
CA LYS A 776 -24.82 -2.97 27.92
C LYS A 776 -23.50 -2.36 28.41
N VAL A 777 -23.00 -1.34 27.70
CA VAL A 777 -21.71 -0.67 27.92
C VAL A 777 -21.90 0.85 28.02
N ASP A 778 -21.35 1.48 29.05
CA ASP A 778 -21.39 2.94 29.23
C ASP A 778 -20.45 3.65 28.24
N VAL A 779 -21.01 4.48 27.35
CA VAL A 779 -20.25 5.27 26.37
C VAL A 779 -20.53 6.76 26.57
N GLU A 780 -19.51 7.51 26.99
CA GLU A 780 -19.55 8.97 27.00
C GLU A 780 -19.48 9.50 25.56
N ILE A 781 -20.50 10.26 25.11
CA ILE A 781 -20.58 10.93 23.81
C ILE A 781 -20.70 12.46 24.07
N PRO A 782 -19.76 13.30 23.62
CA PRO A 782 -19.84 14.76 23.78
C PRO A 782 -20.92 15.37 22.87
N GLN A 783 -21.71 16.33 23.36
CA GLN A 783 -22.83 16.92 22.60
C GLN A 783 -23.00 18.46 22.67
N ASP A 784 -22.09 19.27 23.24
CA ASP A 784 -22.31 20.73 23.28
C ASP A 784 -21.06 21.63 23.15
N ASP A 785 -21.23 22.80 22.52
CA ASP A 785 -20.19 23.70 21.94
C ASP A 785 -19.27 24.38 22.99
N GLY A 786 -19.57 24.28 24.29
CA GLY A 786 -18.77 24.88 25.37
C GLY A 786 -17.54 24.07 25.79
N ASP A 787 -17.54 22.75 25.58
CA ASP A 787 -16.44 21.84 25.97
C ASP A 787 -15.21 22.00 25.04
N LEU A 788 -15.43 22.55 23.83
CA LEU A 788 -14.38 22.84 22.85
C LEU A 788 -13.46 24.00 23.25
N ASN A 789 -13.97 25.04 23.92
CA ASN A 789 -13.14 26.19 24.34
C ASN A 789 -12.27 25.86 25.58
N ALA A 790 -12.76 25.01 26.49
CA ALA A 790 -11.99 24.60 27.67
C ALA A 790 -10.87 23.60 27.32
N GLN A 791 -11.09 22.72 26.35
CA GLN A 791 -10.04 21.86 25.78
C GLN A 791 -9.00 22.65 25.00
N TYR A 792 -9.41 23.73 24.32
CA TYR A 792 -8.52 24.65 23.59
C TYR A 792 -7.57 25.42 24.54
N ASP A 793 -8.06 25.89 25.68
CA ASP A 793 -7.23 26.60 26.68
C ASP A 793 -6.27 25.67 27.46
N ALA A 794 -6.61 24.39 27.62
CA ALA A 794 -5.76 23.38 28.26
C ALA A 794 -4.58 22.94 27.38
N GLU A 795 -4.78 22.89 26.05
CA GLU A 795 -3.71 22.61 25.07
C GLU A 795 -2.70 23.78 24.96
N LEU A 796 -3.14 25.02 25.21
CA LEU A 796 -2.26 26.20 25.22
C LEU A 796 -1.24 26.21 26.38
N GLN A 797 -1.49 25.48 27.48
CA GLN A 797 -0.55 25.36 28.61
C GLN A 797 0.51 24.26 28.44
N LYS A 798 0.35 23.32 27.50
CA LYS A 798 1.30 22.20 27.29
C LYS A 798 2.66 22.66 26.67
N PHE A 799 2.83 23.93 26.32
CA PHE A 799 4.08 24.49 25.78
C PHE A 799 4.97 25.22 26.81
N ALA A 800 4.62 25.23 28.10
CA ALA A 800 5.32 26.01 29.11
C ALA A 800 6.54 25.31 29.79
N SER A 801 6.96 24.10 29.38
CA SER A 801 8.18 23.49 29.95
C SER A 801 9.02 22.68 28.95
N LYS A 802 10.35 22.73 29.13
CA LYS A 802 11.34 22.04 28.28
C LYS A 802 11.29 20.52 28.47
N PRO A 803 11.44 19.73 27.39
CA PRO A 803 11.43 18.27 27.48
C PRO A 803 12.67 17.73 28.23
N PRO A 804 12.53 16.70 29.09
CA PRO A 804 13.67 16.01 29.68
C PRO A 804 14.42 15.18 28.62
N LYS A 805 15.75 15.08 28.75
CA LYS A 805 16.60 14.22 27.90
C LYS A 805 16.26 12.76 28.15
N GLU A 806 15.84 12.05 27.12
CA GLU A 806 15.68 10.60 27.13
C GLU A 806 17.06 9.92 27.28
N VAL A 807 17.21 9.12 28.32
CA VAL A 807 18.34 8.20 28.49
C VAL A 807 17.96 6.89 27.80
N ARG A 808 18.66 6.56 26.71
CA ARG A 808 18.54 5.26 26.04
C ARG A 808 19.07 4.18 26.98
N LYS A 809 18.21 3.24 27.39
CA LYS A 809 18.65 1.95 27.90
C LYS A 809 18.89 1.05 26.70
N THR A 810 20.00 0.33 26.71
CA THR A 810 20.39 -0.55 25.63
C THR A 810 19.88 -1.97 25.90
N THR A 811 19.14 -2.50 24.95
CA THR A 811 18.46 -3.82 24.97
C THR A 811 18.99 -4.68 23.81
N GLU A 812 18.52 -5.92 23.69
CA GLU A 812 18.87 -6.93 22.65
C GLU A 812 18.98 -6.39 21.19
N GLU A 813 18.41 -5.21 20.93
CA GLU A 813 18.59 -4.39 19.72
C GLU A 813 20.06 -4.10 19.38
N GLU A 814 20.95 -3.88 20.37
CA GLU A 814 22.38 -3.62 20.11
C GLU A 814 23.11 -4.85 19.55
N LYS A 815 22.77 -6.06 20.03
CA LYS A 815 23.35 -7.31 19.51
C LYS A 815 22.92 -7.57 18.06
N GLN A 816 21.66 -7.27 17.74
CA GLN A 816 21.14 -7.36 16.38
C GLN A 816 21.78 -6.31 15.46
N GLU A 817 21.99 -5.09 15.98
CA GLU A 817 22.66 -4.01 15.26
C GLU A 817 24.11 -4.36 14.90
N ASP A 818 24.86 -4.99 15.82
CA ASP A 818 26.23 -5.42 15.59
C ASP A 818 26.33 -6.60 14.61
N TYR A 819 25.41 -7.57 14.68
CA TYR A 819 25.30 -8.64 13.67
C TYR A 819 25.02 -8.06 12.27
N TYR A 820 24.11 -7.09 12.17
CA TYR A 820 23.78 -6.42 10.91
C TYR A 820 24.96 -5.59 10.36
N LYS A 821 25.73 -4.92 11.23
CA LYS A 821 26.96 -4.23 10.84
C LYS A 821 28.05 -5.19 10.35
N GLY A 822 28.14 -6.39 10.92
CA GLY A 822 29.05 -7.46 10.50
C GLY A 822 28.75 -7.95 9.08
N PHE A 823 27.50 -8.36 8.81
CA PHE A 823 27.09 -8.81 7.48
C PHE A 823 27.24 -7.74 6.41
N ARG A 824 26.87 -6.48 6.71
CA ARG A 824 27.16 -5.33 5.83
C ARG A 824 28.63 -5.34 5.41
N SER A 825 29.53 -5.42 6.39
CA SER A 825 30.96 -5.31 6.16
C SER A 825 31.44 -6.44 5.25
N SER A 826 30.95 -7.68 5.42
CA SER A 826 31.23 -8.80 4.52
C SER A 826 30.72 -8.57 3.10
N VAL A 827 29.46 -8.16 2.91
CA VAL A 827 28.88 -7.90 1.58
C VAL A 827 29.63 -6.79 0.86
N VAL A 828 29.91 -5.68 1.54
CA VAL A 828 30.65 -4.55 0.99
C VAL A 828 32.08 -4.96 0.62
N LEU A 829 32.76 -5.72 1.47
CA LEU A 829 34.12 -6.20 1.18
C LEU A 829 34.16 -7.13 -0.03
N VAL A 830 33.23 -8.08 -0.14
CA VAL A 830 33.11 -8.95 -1.32
C VAL A 830 32.83 -8.12 -2.56
N TRP A 831 31.88 -7.19 -2.51
CA TRP A 831 31.52 -6.33 -3.64
C TRP A 831 32.69 -5.44 -4.10
N ILE A 832 33.42 -4.81 -3.16
CA ILE A 832 34.63 -4.03 -3.43
C ILE A 832 35.69 -4.93 -4.07
N PHE A 833 35.96 -6.10 -3.49
CA PHE A 833 36.97 -7.02 -4.00
C PHE A 833 36.61 -7.50 -5.41
N CYS A 834 35.34 -7.83 -5.69
CA CYS A 834 34.89 -8.19 -7.03
C CYS A 834 35.13 -7.07 -8.06
N ASN A 835 34.77 -5.83 -7.74
CA ASN A 835 34.96 -4.69 -8.64
C ASN A 835 36.44 -4.34 -8.81
N PHE A 836 37.23 -4.45 -7.75
CA PHE A 836 38.68 -4.25 -7.79
C PHE A 836 39.39 -5.33 -8.60
N ALA A 837 39.04 -6.61 -8.38
CA ALA A 837 39.58 -7.74 -9.11
C ALA A 837 39.27 -7.65 -10.61
N LEU A 838 38.06 -7.19 -10.97
CA LEU A 838 37.70 -6.89 -12.35
C LEU A 838 38.64 -5.82 -12.96
N GLY A 839 38.83 -4.71 -12.25
CA GLY A 839 39.74 -3.65 -12.68
C GLY A 839 41.19 -4.13 -12.85
N ALA A 840 41.71 -4.86 -11.85
CA ALA A 840 43.06 -5.39 -11.86
C ALA A 840 43.29 -6.42 -12.97
N LEU A 841 42.31 -7.31 -13.24
CA LEU A 841 42.39 -8.30 -14.30
C LEU A 841 42.41 -7.65 -15.69
N VAL A 842 41.55 -6.67 -15.92
CA VAL A 842 41.41 -6.01 -17.24
C VAL A 842 42.59 -5.09 -17.54
N LEU A 843 43.12 -4.41 -16.51
CA LEU A 843 44.27 -3.50 -16.63
C LEU A 843 45.62 -4.18 -16.36
N ASN A 844 45.65 -5.50 -16.12
CA ASN A 844 46.86 -6.25 -15.73
C ASN A 844 47.66 -5.62 -14.57
N ALA A 845 47.00 -4.94 -13.64
CA ALA A 845 47.64 -4.17 -12.58
C ALA A 845 47.88 -5.01 -11.31
N VAL A 846 48.65 -4.47 -10.36
CA VAL A 846 48.82 -5.03 -8.99
C VAL A 846 49.49 -6.42 -8.99
N GLY A 847 50.65 -6.53 -9.64
CA GLY A 847 51.52 -7.71 -9.57
C GLY A 847 51.16 -8.86 -10.51
N LEU A 848 50.06 -8.76 -11.25
CA LEU A 848 49.74 -9.66 -12.38
C LEU A 848 50.71 -9.49 -13.57
N GLU A 849 51.36 -8.33 -13.67
CA GLU A 849 52.50 -8.07 -14.58
C GLU A 849 53.64 -9.10 -14.44
N ARG A 850 53.80 -9.71 -13.26
CA ARG A 850 54.85 -10.71 -13.00
C ARG A 850 54.50 -12.12 -13.50
N ILE A 851 53.25 -12.34 -13.89
CA ILE A 851 52.73 -13.64 -14.34
C ILE A 851 52.64 -13.68 -15.87
N ASP A 852 52.62 -12.54 -16.56
CA ASP A 852 52.50 -12.46 -18.02
C ASP A 852 53.37 -11.31 -18.59
N VAL A 853 54.40 -11.65 -19.37
CA VAL A 853 55.58 -10.79 -19.64
C VAL A 853 55.46 -9.96 -20.94
N ASN A 854 54.26 -9.77 -21.50
CA ASN A 854 54.12 -9.07 -22.80
C ASN A 854 53.17 -7.86 -22.73
N GLU A 855 53.70 -6.65 -22.89
CA GLU A 855 52.94 -5.37 -22.96
C GLU A 855 51.89 -5.36 -24.09
N SER A 856 52.09 -6.10 -25.18
CA SER A 856 51.12 -6.22 -26.28
C SER A 856 49.82 -6.93 -25.88
N THR A 857 49.85 -7.74 -24.82
CA THR A 857 48.69 -8.52 -24.35
C THR A 857 47.72 -7.66 -23.52
N GLU A 858 48.19 -6.61 -22.86
CA GLU A 858 47.38 -5.72 -22.01
C GLU A 858 46.41 -4.86 -22.83
N THR A 859 46.92 -4.22 -23.90
CA THR A 859 46.10 -3.45 -24.83
C THR A 859 45.06 -4.33 -25.53
N GLN A 860 45.39 -5.60 -25.79
CA GLN A 860 44.48 -6.54 -26.43
C GLN A 860 43.36 -7.01 -25.47
N ARG A 861 43.66 -7.29 -24.20
CA ARG A 861 42.64 -7.71 -23.20
C ARG A 861 41.65 -6.60 -22.89
N SER A 862 42.13 -5.39 -22.66
CA SER A 862 41.28 -4.21 -22.42
C SER A 862 40.37 -3.92 -23.61
N ALA A 863 40.88 -4.03 -24.84
CA ALA A 863 40.08 -3.90 -26.06
C ALA A 863 38.99 -4.99 -26.18
N ILE A 864 39.32 -6.26 -25.90
CA ILE A 864 38.35 -7.37 -25.93
C ILE A 864 37.27 -7.17 -24.86
N TYR A 865 37.65 -6.83 -23.63
CA TYR A 865 36.70 -6.59 -22.54
C TYR A 865 35.75 -5.44 -22.87
N MET A 866 36.29 -4.33 -23.37
CA MET A 866 35.49 -3.19 -23.82
C MET A 866 34.52 -3.57 -24.94
N ALA A 867 34.95 -4.37 -25.92
CA ALA A 867 34.05 -4.89 -26.94
C ALA A 867 32.92 -5.72 -26.32
N VAL A 868 33.23 -6.64 -25.40
CA VAL A 868 32.21 -7.44 -24.69
C VAL A 868 31.20 -6.56 -23.96
N VAL A 869 31.67 -5.54 -23.23
CA VAL A 869 30.78 -4.60 -22.52
C VAL A 869 29.90 -3.84 -23.51
N LEU A 870 30.48 -3.26 -24.57
CA LEU A 870 29.75 -2.48 -25.56
C LEU A 870 28.68 -3.31 -26.30
N TRP A 871 29.01 -4.54 -26.71
CA TRP A 871 28.08 -5.46 -27.35
C TRP A 871 27.03 -6.00 -26.39
N SER A 872 27.37 -6.20 -25.12
CA SER A 872 26.39 -6.61 -24.11
C SER A 872 25.38 -5.49 -23.84
N VAL A 873 25.84 -4.24 -23.69
CA VAL A 873 24.96 -3.07 -23.55
C VAL A 873 24.05 -2.92 -24.78
N ALA A 874 24.61 -3.14 -25.98
CA ALA A 874 23.83 -3.10 -27.22
C ALA A 874 22.78 -4.22 -27.27
N GLY A 875 23.16 -5.44 -26.91
CA GLY A 875 22.27 -6.59 -26.85
C GLY A 875 21.14 -6.41 -25.83
N LEU A 876 21.45 -5.91 -24.63
CA LEU A 876 20.45 -5.61 -23.60
C LEU A 876 19.48 -4.52 -24.04
N SER A 877 19.98 -3.44 -24.65
CA SER A 877 19.15 -2.36 -25.19
C SER A 877 18.25 -2.83 -26.32
N LEU A 878 18.78 -3.66 -27.23
CA LEU A 878 18.01 -4.26 -28.30
C LEU A 878 16.92 -5.20 -27.77
N PHE A 879 17.23 -6.03 -26.78
CA PHE A 879 16.26 -6.93 -26.15
C PHE A 879 15.10 -6.14 -25.52
N ARG A 880 15.40 -5.07 -24.78
CA ARG A 880 14.39 -4.14 -24.25
C ARG A 880 13.53 -3.54 -25.35
N PHE A 881 14.17 -3.06 -26.41
CA PHE A 881 13.46 -2.46 -27.55
C PHE A 881 12.52 -3.47 -28.21
N ILE A 882 12.98 -4.68 -28.51
CA ILE A 882 12.16 -5.75 -29.12
C ILE A 882 10.95 -6.08 -28.24
N GLY A 883 11.13 -6.24 -26.94
CA GLY A 883 10.02 -6.50 -26.02
C GLY A 883 9.02 -5.35 -25.95
N ALA A 884 9.51 -4.11 -25.92
CA ALA A 884 8.65 -2.93 -25.97
C ALA A 884 7.87 -2.81 -27.28
N MET A 885 8.49 -3.16 -28.42
CA MET A 885 7.82 -3.21 -29.72
C MET A 885 6.77 -4.31 -29.76
N TRP A 886 7.08 -5.51 -29.25
CA TRP A 886 6.11 -6.59 -29.12
C TRP A 886 4.89 -6.16 -28.30
N PHE A 887 5.11 -5.49 -27.16
CA PHE A 887 4.03 -4.93 -26.34
C PHE A 887 3.16 -3.95 -27.14
N LEU A 888 3.76 -3.03 -27.91
CA LEU A 888 3.01 -2.10 -28.76
C LEU A 888 2.21 -2.83 -29.85
N VAL A 889 2.81 -3.83 -30.51
CA VAL A 889 2.13 -4.63 -31.54
C VAL A 889 0.92 -5.34 -30.94
N VAL A 890 1.09 -6.05 -29.81
CA VAL A 890 -0.02 -6.73 -29.11
C VAL A 890 -1.11 -5.73 -28.75
N ARG A 891 -0.75 -4.55 -28.26
CA ARG A 891 -1.70 -3.48 -27.92
C ARG A 891 -2.44 -2.92 -29.14
N MET A 892 -1.78 -2.78 -30.29
CA MET A 892 -2.40 -2.26 -31.52
C MET A 892 -3.29 -3.30 -32.20
N VAL A 893 -2.88 -4.57 -32.19
CA VAL A 893 -3.61 -5.69 -32.79
C VAL A 893 -4.76 -6.16 -31.89
N SER A 894 -4.68 -5.94 -30.58
CA SER A 894 -5.70 -6.35 -29.61
C SER A 894 -6.52 -5.18 -29.02
N PRO A 895 -7.22 -4.35 -29.80
CA PRO A 895 -8.22 -3.44 -29.24
C PRO A 895 -9.55 -4.18 -28.92
N TYR A 896 -9.48 -5.43 -28.42
CA TYR A 896 -10.52 -6.44 -28.09
C TYR A 896 -10.88 -7.46 -29.20
N PRO A 897 -11.14 -8.75 -28.88
CA PRO A 897 -10.42 -9.70 -28.02
C PRO A 897 -9.48 -10.61 -28.84
N ASN A 898 -8.54 -11.29 -28.16
CA ASN A 898 -7.88 -12.44 -28.76
C ASN A 898 -8.94 -13.49 -29.10
N VAL A 899 -8.93 -13.88 -30.37
CA VAL A 899 -9.44 -15.17 -30.82
C VAL A 899 -8.71 -16.21 -29.98
N ASP A 900 -9.44 -16.86 -29.09
CA ASP A 900 -9.05 -18.17 -28.60
C ASP A 900 -8.75 -19.01 -29.85
N PHE A 901 -7.54 -19.54 -29.96
CA PHE A 901 -7.37 -20.79 -30.70
C PHE A 901 -8.20 -21.83 -29.94
N HIS A 902 -9.49 -21.91 -30.25
CA HIS A 902 -10.33 -23.06 -29.98
C HIS A 902 -9.63 -24.26 -30.62
N TYR A 903 -8.97 -25.07 -29.80
CA TYR A 903 -8.93 -26.48 -30.08
C TYR A 903 -10.34 -26.99 -29.73
N ASP A 904 -11.17 -27.12 -30.76
CA ASP A 904 -12.38 -27.92 -30.71
C ASP A 904 -11.99 -29.35 -30.29
N CYS A 905 -12.25 -29.68 -29.03
CA CYS A 905 -12.40 -31.07 -28.60
C CYS A 905 -13.88 -31.46 -28.74
N THR A 906 -14.34 -31.53 -29.98
CA THR A 906 -15.52 -32.31 -30.38
C THR A 906 -15.11 -33.17 -31.56
N THR A 907 -14.52 -34.33 -31.26
CA THR A 907 -14.52 -35.46 -32.18
C THR A 907 -15.46 -36.52 -31.64
N ASP A 908 -16.61 -36.61 -32.30
CA ASP A 908 -17.44 -37.80 -32.37
C ASP A 908 -16.57 -39.05 -32.54
N THR A 909 -16.75 -40.02 -31.65
CA THR A 909 -16.58 -41.44 -32.00
C THR A 909 -17.64 -42.25 -31.25
N GLY A 910 -18.86 -42.21 -31.79
CA GLY A 910 -19.77 -43.36 -31.70
C GLY A 910 -19.55 -44.22 -32.95
N ALA A 911 -18.84 -45.34 -32.81
CA ALA A 911 -18.96 -46.50 -33.69
C ALA A 911 -18.28 -47.73 -33.05
N ILE A 912 -19.15 -48.65 -32.61
CA ILE A 912 -18.95 -50.07 -32.25
C ILE A 912 -18.21 -50.35 -30.93
#